data_AF-A0A9D2R4I8-F1
#
_entry.id   AF-A0A9D2R4I8-F1
#
_cell.length_a   1.000
_cell.length_b   1.000
_cell.length_c   1.000
_cell.angle_alpha   90.00
_cell.angle_beta   90.00
_cell.angle_gamma   90.00
#
_symmetry.space_group_name_H-M   'P 1'
#
loop_
_entity.id
_entity.type
_entity.pdbx_description
1 polymer ?
#
loop_
_entity_poly.entity_id
_entity_poly.type
_entity_poly.pdbx_seq_one_letter_code
_entity_poly.pdbx_strand_id
1 'polypeptide(L)'
;MEPDKKRNRIFILTICFSSVYLIWRVFGTIPWTDGVFQAAAGILLAVAEMVTTLGMFELMISRMRAKKTLRRLPDVPEEKYPEVDVLIATHNEPAELLYKTVNACTFLEYPDKGKVHIYLCDDGCRREAEELAQRLGVGYLGLSDNRHAKSGNYNNALAHTSSPLIATFDADMIPRREFLMKTVPYFLDPEVKMGLVQTPQSFYNQDLFQFNLFSEKDIPNEQDFFSREVNVMRNASNSAAYTGSNTVILRSALEEIGGFPYGTVTEDFETSLRLQKAGYITYASTEVLAAGLSTTTVESMIRQRVRWARGVIQSIQNTNAIFTRELPAAGRLAYLNAYLYWWSFLCRMIFILSAVLFALFDFRLVECGFWELLAFWLPSHLLYGISVRYLSTNVRNMRWSQIIDTILAPYLVLPVLLESIGIHQHRFRVTDKKKRKGRTASLRFLIPHGILLALTLASLIRFSYGKYGMALVYSSVILFWLCYNLTGLVYAVFFMLGREAKRKSERIRAEVPVRIRAGKTETAGMKEMKGLTVDVSEEGIAFRLSGGENVEAEEEKHSPAFKGGEKFRIRVLTEHYRAELDAELAYSKQDEKGRIYAASVMPLTEADKRNWLQIIHDREHSLPRELDPWRTVYDDVRQNIFLRRKGEGVWKR
;
A
#
# COMPACT_ATOMS: atom_id res chain seq x y z
N MET A 1 4.00 -21.93 -25.32
CA MET A 1 2.62 -21.41 -25.22
C MET A 1 2.71 -20.07 -24.50
N GLU A 2 2.27 -18.98 -25.13
CA GLU A 2 2.40 -17.61 -24.58
C GLU A 2 1.94 -17.54 -23.11
N PRO A 3 2.71 -16.95 -22.17
CA PRO A 3 2.40 -16.96 -20.74
C PRO A 3 0.97 -16.50 -20.42
N ASP A 4 0.47 -15.51 -21.17
CA ASP A 4 -0.90 -14.99 -21.07
C ASP A 4 -1.98 -16.04 -21.44
N LYS A 5 -1.73 -16.88 -22.46
CA LYS A 5 -2.68 -17.93 -22.88
C LYS A 5 -2.81 -19.03 -21.83
N LYS A 6 -1.70 -19.42 -21.19
CA LYS A 6 -1.71 -20.40 -20.08
C LYS A 6 -2.49 -19.85 -18.90
N ARG A 7 -2.21 -18.61 -18.49
CA ARG A 7 -2.94 -17.93 -17.41
C ARG A 7 -4.44 -17.91 -17.66
N ASN A 8 -4.86 -17.42 -18.84
CA ASN A 8 -6.27 -17.24 -19.14
C ASN A 8 -7.02 -18.59 -19.16
N ARG A 9 -6.39 -19.68 -19.61
CA ARG A 9 -6.98 -21.03 -19.52
C ARG A 9 -7.20 -21.46 -18.06
N ILE A 10 -6.24 -21.19 -17.19
CA ILE A 10 -6.37 -21.51 -15.76
C ILE A 10 -7.52 -20.71 -15.13
N PHE A 11 -7.63 -19.41 -15.44
CA PHE A 11 -8.75 -18.59 -14.96
C PHE A 11 -10.11 -19.12 -15.41
N ILE A 12 -10.24 -19.50 -16.70
CA ILE A 12 -11.48 -20.08 -17.22
C ILE A 12 -11.82 -21.39 -16.50
N LEU A 13 -10.82 -22.27 -16.30
CA LEU A 13 -11.02 -23.51 -15.54
C LEU A 13 -11.43 -23.22 -14.09
N THR A 14 -10.80 -22.26 -13.42
CA THR A 14 -11.21 -21.86 -12.06
C THR A 14 -12.66 -21.40 -12.05
N ILE A 15 -13.06 -20.53 -12.98
CA ILE A 15 -14.45 -20.04 -13.07
C ILE A 15 -15.43 -21.21 -13.23
N CYS A 16 -15.13 -22.16 -14.13
CA CYS A 16 -15.99 -23.32 -14.35
C CYS A 16 -16.11 -24.21 -13.10
N PHE A 17 -14.99 -24.66 -12.54
CA PHE A 17 -15.01 -25.57 -11.37
C PHE A 17 -15.56 -24.91 -10.12
N SER A 18 -15.24 -23.64 -9.88
CA SER A 18 -15.80 -22.89 -8.75
C SER A 18 -17.29 -22.61 -8.93
N SER A 19 -17.79 -22.42 -10.16
CA SER A 19 -19.23 -22.32 -10.40
C SER A 19 -19.97 -23.63 -10.10
N VAL A 20 -19.41 -24.77 -10.54
CA VAL A 20 -19.97 -26.10 -10.21
C VAL A 20 -19.99 -26.32 -8.70
N TYR A 21 -18.89 -25.99 -8.02
CA TYR A 21 -18.81 -26.06 -6.55
C TYR A 21 -19.85 -25.18 -5.86
N LEU A 22 -20.06 -23.93 -6.29
CA LEU A 22 -21.05 -23.04 -5.68
C LEU A 22 -22.50 -23.51 -5.90
N ILE A 23 -22.80 -24.06 -7.08
CA ILE A 23 -24.12 -24.65 -7.36
C ILE A 23 -24.36 -25.84 -6.41
N TRP A 24 -23.40 -26.76 -6.31
CA TRP A 24 -23.47 -27.87 -5.37
C TRP A 24 -23.61 -27.38 -3.91
N ARG A 25 -22.86 -26.35 -3.53
CA ARG A 25 -22.89 -25.76 -2.19
C ARG A 25 -24.30 -25.24 -1.83
N VAL A 26 -24.92 -24.47 -2.74
CA VAL A 26 -26.22 -23.84 -2.50
C VAL A 26 -27.37 -24.87 -2.48
N PHE A 27 -27.37 -25.83 -3.40
CA PHE A 27 -28.51 -26.74 -3.57
C PHE A 27 -28.36 -28.08 -2.87
N GLY A 28 -27.12 -28.54 -2.62
CA GLY A 28 -26.85 -29.89 -2.14
C GLY A 28 -26.43 -30.00 -0.67
N THR A 29 -26.01 -28.90 -0.03
CA THR A 29 -25.26 -29.00 1.24
C THR A 29 -25.77 -28.16 2.40
N ILE A 30 -26.94 -27.53 2.26
CA ILE A 30 -27.56 -26.78 3.34
C ILE A 30 -28.25 -27.77 4.29
N PRO A 31 -27.95 -27.76 5.60
CA PRO A 31 -28.46 -28.75 6.56
C PRO A 31 -29.89 -28.42 6.99
N TRP A 32 -30.86 -28.58 6.08
CA TRP A 32 -32.27 -28.22 6.30
C TRP A 32 -32.92 -29.02 7.44
N THR A 33 -32.45 -30.25 7.68
CA THR A 33 -33.03 -31.18 8.66
C THR A 33 -32.53 -30.99 10.08
N ASP A 34 -31.42 -30.26 10.28
CA ASP A 34 -30.74 -30.16 11.58
C ASP A 34 -31.28 -29.06 12.49
N GLY A 35 -32.10 -28.18 11.94
CA GLY A 35 -32.66 -27.04 12.63
C GLY A 35 -32.45 -25.73 11.89
N VAL A 36 -33.27 -24.74 12.26
CA VAL A 36 -33.31 -23.43 11.60
C VAL A 36 -31.97 -22.68 11.75
N PHE A 37 -31.31 -22.80 12.91
CA PHE A 37 -30.04 -22.12 13.15
C PHE A 37 -28.90 -22.71 12.30
N GLN A 38 -28.84 -24.03 12.16
CA GLN A 38 -27.88 -24.72 11.31
C GLN A 38 -28.08 -24.37 9.83
N ALA A 39 -29.33 -24.39 9.36
CA ALA A 39 -29.66 -23.98 8.00
C ALA A 39 -29.27 -22.52 7.75
N ALA A 40 -29.60 -21.60 8.67
CA ALA A 40 -29.23 -20.19 8.55
C ALA A 40 -27.72 -19.97 8.52
N ALA A 41 -26.96 -20.66 9.38
CA ALA A 41 -25.50 -20.59 9.38
C ALA A 41 -24.90 -21.21 8.12
N GLY A 42 -25.49 -22.30 7.60
CA GLY A 42 -25.11 -22.92 6.34
C GLY A 42 -25.31 -21.99 5.14
N ILE A 43 -26.44 -21.26 5.10
CA ILE A 43 -26.73 -20.23 4.10
C ILE A 43 -25.72 -19.08 4.22
N LEU A 44 -25.46 -18.59 5.44
CA LEU A 44 -24.51 -17.50 5.68
C LEU A 44 -23.10 -17.87 5.21
N LEU A 45 -22.66 -19.10 5.47
CA LEU A 45 -21.39 -19.62 4.96
C LEU A 45 -21.39 -19.70 3.43
N ALA A 46 -22.45 -20.20 2.80
CA ALA A 46 -22.55 -20.26 1.34
C ALA A 46 -22.54 -18.86 0.69
N VAL A 47 -23.18 -17.87 1.31
CA VAL A 47 -23.13 -16.47 0.86
C VAL A 47 -21.72 -15.90 0.99
N ALA A 48 -21.00 -16.19 2.08
CA ALA A 48 -19.61 -15.75 2.24
C ALA A 48 -18.68 -16.36 1.17
N GLU A 49 -18.87 -17.64 0.83
CA GLU A 49 -18.15 -18.33 -0.25
C GLU A 49 -18.49 -17.71 -1.63
N MET A 50 -19.76 -17.39 -1.86
CA MET A 50 -20.21 -16.76 -3.11
C MET A 50 -19.64 -15.35 -3.29
N VAL A 51 -19.71 -14.50 -2.25
CA VAL A 51 -19.20 -13.12 -2.30
C VAL A 51 -17.71 -13.10 -2.65
N THR A 52 -16.91 -13.91 -1.96
CA THR A 52 -15.45 -13.96 -2.19
C THR A 52 -15.10 -14.56 -3.56
N THR A 53 -15.81 -15.59 -4.00
CA THR A 53 -15.57 -16.24 -5.29
C THR A 53 -15.97 -15.37 -6.47
N LEU A 54 -17.13 -14.71 -6.42
CA LEU A 54 -17.61 -13.82 -7.49
C LEU A 54 -16.73 -12.57 -7.61
N GLY A 55 -16.27 -12.01 -6.48
CA GLY A 55 -15.30 -10.91 -6.50
C GLY A 55 -13.98 -11.31 -7.17
N MET A 56 -13.53 -12.55 -6.97
CA MET A 56 -12.35 -13.08 -7.66
C MET A 56 -12.61 -13.28 -9.17
N PHE A 57 -13.81 -13.71 -9.57
CA PHE A 57 -14.16 -13.85 -11.00
C PHE A 57 -14.06 -12.50 -11.72
N GLU A 58 -14.58 -11.43 -11.13
CA GLU A 58 -14.46 -10.08 -11.68
C GLU A 58 -12.99 -9.69 -11.88
N LEU A 59 -12.14 -9.88 -10.85
CA LEU A 59 -10.71 -9.57 -10.95
C LEU A 59 -9.99 -10.41 -12.01
N MET A 60 -10.31 -11.70 -12.14
CA MET A 60 -9.75 -12.55 -13.20
C MET A 60 -10.13 -12.04 -14.59
N ILE A 61 -11.40 -11.67 -14.80
CA ILE A 61 -11.89 -11.13 -16.07
C ILE A 61 -11.20 -9.80 -16.38
N SER A 62 -11.11 -8.91 -15.40
CA SER A 62 -10.41 -7.63 -15.50
C SER A 62 -8.93 -7.83 -15.82
N ARG A 63 -8.25 -8.81 -15.20
CA ARG A 63 -6.86 -9.16 -15.52
C ARG A 63 -6.68 -9.71 -16.94
N MET A 64 -7.61 -10.52 -17.45
CA MET A 64 -7.56 -10.99 -18.84
C MET A 64 -7.67 -9.84 -19.85
N ARG A 65 -8.29 -8.73 -19.47
CA ARG A 65 -8.49 -7.54 -20.29
C ARG A 65 -7.45 -6.44 -20.06
N ALA A 66 -6.79 -6.41 -18.90
CA ALA A 66 -5.91 -5.33 -18.45
C ALA A 66 -4.85 -4.91 -19.47
N LYS A 67 -4.18 -5.87 -20.12
CA LYS A 67 -3.14 -5.57 -21.13
C LYS A 67 -3.67 -4.76 -22.32
N LYS A 68 -4.94 -4.98 -22.71
CA LYS A 68 -5.59 -4.25 -23.81
C LYS A 68 -6.01 -2.83 -23.42
N THR A 69 -6.08 -2.54 -22.13
CA THR A 69 -6.48 -1.23 -21.60
C THR A 69 -5.31 -0.42 -21.07
N LEU A 70 -4.10 -0.98 -21.06
CA LEU A 70 -2.88 -0.20 -20.83
C LEU A 70 -2.67 0.73 -22.02
N ARG A 71 -2.56 2.01 -21.72
CA ARG A 71 -2.31 3.04 -22.71
C ARG A 71 -0.81 3.27 -22.84
N ARG A 72 -0.34 3.37 -24.07
CA ARG A 72 1.00 3.90 -24.33
C ARG A 72 0.97 5.40 -24.00
N LEU A 73 2.04 5.90 -23.39
CA LEU A 73 2.21 7.34 -23.19
C LEU A 73 2.22 8.02 -24.57
N PRO A 74 1.30 8.98 -24.84
CA PRO A 74 1.28 9.71 -26.09
C PRO A 74 2.59 10.47 -26.29
N ASP A 75 3.08 10.47 -27.53
CA ASP A 75 4.21 11.32 -27.92
C ASP A 75 3.66 12.68 -28.36
N VAL A 76 3.99 13.71 -27.58
CA VAL A 76 3.40 15.05 -27.73
C VAL A 76 4.54 16.06 -27.82
N PRO A 77 4.52 16.97 -28.83
CA PRO A 77 5.43 18.09 -28.90
C PRO A 77 5.41 18.94 -27.63
N GLU A 78 6.58 19.36 -27.17
CA GLU A 78 6.78 20.10 -25.93
C GLU A 78 5.95 21.40 -25.86
N GLU A 79 5.67 22.03 -27.00
CA GLU A 79 4.91 23.29 -27.09
C GLU A 79 3.43 23.12 -26.73
N LYS A 80 2.88 21.90 -26.88
CA LYS A 80 1.47 21.59 -26.63
C LYS A 80 1.16 21.32 -25.17
N TYR A 81 2.16 21.23 -24.30
CA TYR A 81 1.94 20.99 -22.87
C TYR A 81 1.17 22.17 -22.25
N PRO A 82 0.02 21.90 -21.58
CA PRO A 82 -0.84 22.94 -20.99
C PRO A 82 -0.28 23.49 -19.68
N GLU A 83 -0.95 24.49 -19.11
CA GLU A 83 -0.68 24.90 -17.73
C GLU A 83 -1.18 23.84 -16.73
N VAL A 84 -0.50 23.74 -15.58
CA VAL A 84 -0.82 22.78 -14.51
C VAL A 84 -0.76 23.46 -13.15
N ASP A 85 -1.85 23.33 -12.38
CA ASP A 85 -1.87 23.69 -10.96
C ASP A 85 -1.49 22.46 -10.12
N VAL A 86 -0.39 22.54 -9.37
CA VAL A 86 0.07 21.51 -8.44
C VAL A 86 -0.41 21.88 -7.03
N LEU A 87 -1.44 21.19 -6.56
CA LEU A 87 -2.10 21.43 -5.27
C LEU A 87 -1.61 20.44 -4.23
N ILE A 88 -1.07 20.95 -3.12
CA ILE A 88 -0.56 20.15 -1.99
C ILE A 88 -1.46 20.39 -0.79
N ALA A 89 -2.28 19.41 -0.41
CA ALA A 89 -3.21 19.54 0.72
C ALA A 89 -2.53 19.26 2.07
N THR A 90 -2.83 20.10 3.05
CA THR A 90 -2.38 19.92 4.44
C THR A 90 -3.41 20.42 5.46
N HIS A 91 -3.41 19.80 6.63
CA HIS A 91 -4.29 20.16 7.75
C HIS A 91 -3.53 20.34 9.06
N ASN A 92 -2.74 19.34 9.47
CA ASN A 92 -2.00 19.36 10.75
C ASN A 92 -0.58 18.80 10.65
N GLU A 93 -0.12 18.50 9.44
CA GLU A 93 1.20 17.94 9.20
C GLU A 93 2.28 18.96 9.54
N PRO A 94 3.39 18.55 10.20
CA PRO A 94 4.45 19.47 10.58
C PRO A 94 5.16 20.05 9.35
N ALA A 95 5.65 21.28 9.45
CA ALA A 95 6.37 21.95 8.37
C ALA A 95 7.57 21.14 7.84
N GLU A 96 8.25 20.37 8.68
CA GLU A 96 9.35 19.47 8.24
C GLU A 96 8.89 18.38 7.27
N LEU A 97 7.67 17.84 7.46
CA LEU A 97 7.09 16.86 6.55
C LEU A 97 6.68 17.53 5.25
N LEU A 98 5.99 18.67 5.35
CA LEU A 98 5.56 19.47 4.21
C LEU A 98 6.73 19.93 3.33
N TYR A 99 7.84 20.33 3.96
CA TYR A 99 9.05 20.78 3.27
C TYR A 99 9.51 19.77 2.22
N LYS A 100 9.43 18.47 2.52
CA LYS A 100 9.88 17.41 1.60
C LYS A 100 9.03 17.36 0.33
N THR A 101 7.72 17.36 0.49
CA THR A 101 6.75 17.30 -0.61
C THR A 101 6.77 18.58 -1.44
N VAL A 102 6.72 19.75 -0.79
CA VAL A 102 6.78 21.04 -1.49
C VAL A 102 8.10 21.19 -2.22
N ASN A 103 9.23 20.84 -1.58
CA ASN A 103 10.53 20.84 -2.25
C ASN A 103 10.52 19.96 -3.50
N ALA A 104 10.05 18.71 -3.43
CA ALA A 104 9.98 17.85 -4.61
C ALA A 104 9.08 18.41 -5.73
N CYS A 105 7.96 19.06 -5.39
CA CYS A 105 7.13 19.73 -6.39
C CYS A 105 7.91 20.82 -7.16
N THR A 106 8.83 21.54 -6.50
CA THR A 106 9.67 22.55 -7.18
C THR A 106 10.68 21.97 -8.17
N PHE A 107 10.94 20.65 -8.13
CA PHE A 107 11.83 19.95 -9.06
C PHE A 107 11.10 19.25 -10.21
N LEU A 108 9.75 19.27 -10.25
CA LEU A 108 8.95 18.63 -11.30
C LEU A 108 9.35 19.09 -12.70
N GLU A 109 9.79 18.17 -13.55
CA GLU A 109 10.15 18.43 -14.94
C GLU A 109 8.92 18.77 -15.77
N TYR A 110 9.09 19.79 -16.61
CA TYR A 110 8.10 20.27 -17.54
C TYR A 110 8.81 21.07 -18.64
N PRO A 111 8.32 21.05 -19.89
CA PRO A 111 9.03 21.74 -20.98
C PRO A 111 9.14 23.25 -20.74
N ASP A 112 8.06 23.87 -20.27
CA ASP A 112 8.04 25.25 -19.82
C ASP A 112 7.71 25.31 -18.32
N LYS A 113 8.72 25.57 -17.50
CA LYS A 113 8.55 25.70 -16.03
C LYS A 113 7.59 26.83 -15.64
N GLY A 114 7.40 27.84 -16.49
CA GLY A 114 6.45 28.94 -16.26
C GLY A 114 4.99 28.50 -16.26
N LYS A 115 4.68 27.33 -16.82
CA LYS A 115 3.34 26.73 -16.87
C LYS A 115 2.99 25.86 -15.66
N VAL A 116 3.91 25.71 -14.71
CA VAL A 116 3.70 24.88 -13.51
C VAL A 116 3.51 25.78 -12.30
N HIS A 117 2.28 25.84 -11.79
CA HIS A 117 1.91 26.70 -10.66
C HIS A 117 1.70 25.85 -9.41
N ILE A 118 2.55 26.02 -8.39
CA ILE A 118 2.52 25.18 -7.19
C ILE A 118 1.83 25.94 -6.05
N TYR A 119 0.87 25.30 -5.39
CA TYR A 119 0.10 25.87 -4.29
C TYR A 119 0.06 24.93 -3.08
N LEU A 120 0.43 25.45 -1.91
CA LEU A 120 0.21 24.81 -0.62
C LEU A 120 -1.19 25.20 -0.11
N CYS A 121 -2.08 24.22 -0.04
CA CYS A 121 -3.49 24.37 0.32
C CYS A 121 -3.66 23.95 1.79
N ASP A 122 -3.91 24.91 2.69
CA ASP A 122 -3.88 24.69 4.14
C ASP A 122 -5.21 24.98 4.82
N ASP A 123 -5.85 23.92 5.32
CA ASP A 123 -7.16 23.98 5.99
C ASP A 123 -7.13 24.60 7.39
N GLY A 124 -5.94 24.97 7.88
CA GLY A 124 -5.73 25.50 9.22
C GLY A 124 -5.26 26.95 9.27
N CYS A 125 -5.05 27.62 8.13
CA CYS A 125 -4.43 28.95 8.06
C CYS A 125 -3.18 29.10 8.94
N ARG A 126 -2.28 28.09 8.91
CA ARG A 126 -1.13 27.98 9.80
C ARG A 126 0.02 28.82 9.27
N ARG A 127 0.49 29.75 10.11
CA ARG A 127 1.65 30.62 9.81
C ARG A 127 2.89 29.85 9.36
N GLU A 128 3.20 28.71 9.98
CA GLU A 128 4.36 27.89 9.60
C GLU A 128 4.26 27.34 8.17
N ALA A 129 3.05 27.06 7.68
CA ALA A 129 2.82 26.60 6.32
C ALA A 129 2.94 27.76 5.31
N GLU A 130 2.42 28.93 5.65
CA GLU A 130 2.57 30.15 4.85
C GLU A 130 4.05 30.57 4.73
N GLU A 131 4.78 30.61 5.84
CA GLU A 131 6.22 30.90 5.86
C GLU A 131 7.02 29.89 5.02
N LEU A 132 6.64 28.62 5.05
CA LEU A 132 7.25 27.58 4.22
C LEU A 132 6.99 27.81 2.73
N ALA A 133 5.75 28.17 2.36
CA ALA A 133 5.37 28.45 0.99
C ALA A 133 6.18 29.63 0.43
N GLN A 134 6.26 30.73 1.19
CA GLN A 134 7.07 31.90 0.85
C GLN A 134 8.56 31.53 0.69
N ARG A 135 9.12 30.76 1.63
CA ARG A 135 10.52 30.33 1.59
C ARG A 135 10.86 29.48 0.37
N LEU A 136 9.93 28.66 -0.12
CA LEU A 136 10.12 27.80 -1.28
C LEU A 136 9.64 28.45 -2.59
N GLY A 137 9.11 29.67 -2.54
CA GLY A 137 8.63 30.41 -3.70
C GLY A 137 7.39 29.81 -4.35
N VAL A 138 6.49 29.21 -3.55
CA VAL A 138 5.24 28.62 -4.02
C VAL A 138 4.03 29.40 -3.47
N GLY A 139 2.88 29.28 -4.13
CA GLY A 139 1.65 29.92 -3.69
C GLY A 139 1.13 29.32 -2.38
N TYR A 140 0.41 30.12 -1.59
CA TYR A 140 -0.27 29.69 -0.37
C TYR A 140 -1.76 29.99 -0.48
N LEU A 141 -2.60 29.01 -0.18
CA LEU A 141 -4.05 29.13 -0.17
C LEU A 141 -4.58 28.59 1.16
N GLY A 142 -4.89 29.49 2.09
CA GLY A 142 -5.48 29.15 3.38
C GLY A 142 -7.01 29.08 3.32
N LEU A 143 -7.60 28.15 4.05
CA LEU A 143 -9.06 28.08 4.26
C LEU A 143 -9.37 28.10 5.76
N SER A 144 -10.04 29.17 6.21
CA SER A 144 -10.44 29.27 7.63
C SER A 144 -11.51 28.23 7.99
N ASP A 145 -11.50 27.82 9.25
CA ASP A 145 -12.52 26.98 9.89
C ASP A 145 -12.62 25.54 9.35
N ASN A 146 -11.66 25.09 8.52
CA ASN A 146 -11.58 23.71 8.00
C ASN A 146 -12.93 23.19 7.45
N ARG A 147 -13.64 24.07 6.72
CA ARG A 147 -14.99 23.78 6.22
C ARG A 147 -14.92 22.65 5.20
N HIS A 148 -15.58 21.54 5.48
CA HIS A 148 -15.63 20.34 4.64
C HIS A 148 -14.29 19.61 4.41
N ALA A 149 -13.32 19.77 5.32
CA ALA A 149 -12.03 19.10 5.25
C ALA A 149 -11.36 19.25 3.86
N LYS A 150 -10.71 18.20 3.37
CA LYS A 150 -9.91 18.21 2.14
C LYS A 150 -10.71 18.62 0.88
N SER A 151 -11.98 18.24 0.76
CA SER A 151 -12.83 18.71 -0.35
C SER A 151 -12.99 20.23 -0.35
N GLY A 152 -13.18 20.81 0.84
CA GLY A 152 -13.28 22.25 1.01
C GLY A 152 -11.99 22.95 0.63
N ASN A 153 -10.86 22.42 1.08
CA ASN A 153 -9.53 22.92 0.73
C ASN A 153 -9.32 23.00 -0.78
N TYR A 154 -9.56 21.89 -1.47
CA TYR A 154 -9.33 21.85 -2.91
C TYR A 154 -10.35 22.68 -3.67
N ASN A 155 -11.63 22.71 -3.28
CA ASN A 155 -12.61 23.58 -3.93
C ASN A 155 -12.31 25.07 -3.70
N ASN A 156 -11.74 25.44 -2.53
CA ASN A 156 -11.20 26.78 -2.32
C ASN A 156 -10.04 27.07 -3.28
N ALA A 157 -9.14 26.11 -3.49
CA ALA A 157 -8.05 26.26 -4.45
C ALA A 157 -8.55 26.38 -5.90
N LEU A 158 -9.56 25.59 -6.29
CA LEU A 158 -10.19 25.67 -7.62
C LEU A 158 -10.74 27.06 -7.90
N ALA A 159 -11.30 27.75 -6.89
CA ALA A 159 -11.84 29.10 -7.05
C ALA A 159 -10.77 30.19 -7.25
N HIS A 160 -9.50 29.90 -6.91
CA HIS A 160 -8.38 30.85 -6.98
C HIS A 160 -7.35 30.53 -8.07
N THR A 161 -7.57 29.47 -8.83
CA THR A 161 -6.62 28.94 -9.83
C THR A 161 -7.36 28.56 -11.12
N SER A 162 -6.68 28.55 -12.27
CA SER A 162 -7.34 28.44 -13.58
C SER A 162 -6.67 27.48 -14.56
N SER A 163 -5.60 26.78 -14.18
CA SER A 163 -4.86 25.93 -15.12
C SER A 163 -5.72 24.76 -15.63
N PRO A 164 -5.62 24.37 -16.91
CA PRO A 164 -6.44 23.29 -17.48
C PRO A 164 -6.30 21.93 -16.77
N LEU A 165 -5.14 21.67 -16.18
CA LEU A 165 -4.86 20.44 -15.44
C LEU A 165 -4.54 20.75 -13.98
N ILE A 166 -4.93 19.82 -13.10
CA ILE A 166 -4.69 19.91 -11.66
C ILE A 166 -3.96 18.65 -11.21
N ALA A 167 -2.76 18.78 -10.66
CA ALA A 167 -2.05 17.71 -9.98
C ALA A 167 -2.28 17.80 -8.47
N THR A 168 -2.68 16.71 -7.83
CA THR A 168 -2.96 16.69 -6.38
C THR A 168 -1.97 15.83 -5.62
N PHE A 169 -1.43 16.35 -4.51
CA PHE A 169 -0.56 15.62 -3.60
C PHE A 169 -1.00 15.78 -2.13
N ASP A 170 -0.97 14.68 -1.39
CA ASP A 170 -1.00 14.74 0.07
C ASP A 170 0.32 15.31 0.61
N ALA A 171 0.26 15.96 1.78
CA ALA A 171 1.39 16.51 2.53
C ALA A 171 2.61 15.58 2.66
N ASP A 172 2.41 14.26 2.66
CA ASP A 172 3.45 13.26 2.82
C ASP A 172 3.79 12.47 1.55
N MET A 173 3.25 12.84 0.38
CA MET A 173 3.50 12.16 -0.89
C MET A 173 4.52 12.93 -1.72
N ILE A 174 5.76 12.43 -1.77
CA ILE A 174 6.88 13.09 -2.43
C ILE A 174 6.91 12.66 -3.91
N PRO A 175 6.63 13.55 -4.88
CA PRO A 175 6.70 13.19 -6.29
C PRO A 175 8.14 13.02 -6.78
N ARG A 176 8.30 12.17 -7.79
CA ARG A 176 9.48 12.10 -8.64
C ARG A 176 9.45 13.24 -9.66
N ARG A 177 10.63 13.68 -10.11
CA ARG A 177 10.74 14.81 -11.05
C ARG A 177 9.94 14.58 -12.35
N GLU A 178 9.87 13.34 -12.81
CA GLU A 178 9.23 12.94 -14.08
C GLU A 178 7.69 12.87 -14.00
N PHE A 179 7.08 13.14 -12.83
CA PHE A 179 5.66 12.91 -12.59
C PHE A 179 4.76 13.56 -13.64
N LEU A 180 4.96 14.84 -13.97
CA LEU A 180 4.14 15.56 -14.95
C LEU A 180 4.40 15.06 -16.38
N MET A 181 5.67 14.87 -16.75
CA MET A 181 6.06 14.35 -18.08
C MET A 181 5.46 12.98 -18.37
N LYS A 182 5.20 12.17 -17.34
CA LYS A 182 4.62 10.83 -17.47
C LYS A 182 3.11 10.74 -17.24
N THR A 183 2.44 11.85 -17.00
CA THR A 183 0.99 11.89 -16.72
C THR A 183 0.23 12.85 -17.62
N VAL A 184 0.77 14.04 -17.90
CA VAL A 184 0.14 15.06 -18.73
C VAL A 184 -0.14 14.61 -20.17
N PRO A 185 0.77 13.88 -20.87
CA PRO A 185 0.53 13.52 -22.26
C PRO A 185 -0.78 12.76 -22.52
N TYR A 186 -1.28 12.00 -21.54
CA TYR A 186 -2.55 11.28 -21.66
C TYR A 186 -3.78 12.17 -21.85
N PHE A 187 -3.73 13.44 -21.42
CA PHE A 187 -4.84 14.40 -21.61
C PHE A 187 -4.86 15.01 -23.01
N LEU A 188 -3.79 14.82 -23.77
CA LEU A 188 -3.62 15.34 -25.12
C LEU A 188 -3.87 14.26 -26.19
N ASP A 189 -4.30 13.06 -25.77
CA ASP A 189 -4.75 11.97 -26.63
C ASP A 189 -6.15 12.31 -27.18
N PRO A 190 -6.30 12.59 -28.49
CA PRO A 190 -7.59 12.98 -29.07
C PRO A 190 -8.60 11.83 -29.11
N GLU A 191 -8.17 10.58 -28.92
CA GLU A 191 -9.06 9.42 -28.93
C GLU A 191 -9.82 9.24 -27.61
N VAL A 192 -9.52 10.05 -26.58
CA VAL A 192 -9.96 9.79 -25.21
C VAL A 192 -10.42 11.05 -24.51
N LYS A 193 -11.65 11.00 -23.97
CA LYS A 193 -12.13 12.01 -23.01
C LYS A 193 -11.51 11.74 -21.62
N MET A 194 -10.22 12.02 -21.46
CA MET A 194 -9.50 11.74 -20.20
C MET A 194 -9.97 12.67 -19.07
N GLY A 195 -10.45 12.11 -17.97
CA GLY A 195 -10.85 12.86 -16.77
C GLY A 195 -9.74 12.89 -15.72
N LEU A 196 -9.04 11.77 -15.50
CA LEU A 196 -7.93 11.71 -14.54
C LEU A 196 -6.91 10.62 -14.90
N VAL A 197 -5.67 10.86 -14.47
CA VAL A 197 -4.57 9.89 -14.49
C VAL A 197 -4.05 9.70 -13.07
N GLN A 198 -4.31 8.53 -12.49
CA GLN A 198 -3.84 8.09 -11.19
C GLN A 198 -2.53 7.32 -11.33
N THR A 199 -1.51 7.69 -10.57
CA THR A 199 -0.27 6.89 -10.42
C THR A 199 -0.36 6.05 -9.13
N PRO A 200 0.28 4.87 -9.02
CA PRO A 200 0.17 4.05 -7.82
C PRO A 200 0.64 4.78 -6.56
N GLN A 201 -0.14 4.69 -5.48
CA GLN A 201 0.34 5.11 -4.16
C GLN A 201 1.30 4.07 -3.61
N SER A 202 2.58 4.46 -3.56
CA SER A 202 3.67 3.67 -2.99
C SER A 202 4.20 4.35 -1.72
N PHE A 203 4.91 3.59 -0.90
CA PHE A 203 5.46 4.09 0.36
C PHE A 203 6.95 3.85 0.44
N TYR A 204 7.69 4.79 1.04
CA TYR A 204 9.14 4.67 1.21
C TYR A 204 9.54 4.08 2.57
N ASN A 205 8.63 4.10 3.55
CA ASN A 205 8.79 3.40 4.82
C ASN A 205 8.05 2.05 4.79
N GLN A 206 8.50 1.15 5.67
CA GLN A 206 7.85 -0.14 5.87
C GLN A 206 6.47 0.05 6.49
N ASP A 207 5.49 -0.73 6.03
CA ASP A 207 4.22 -0.84 6.72
C ASP A 207 4.33 -1.70 7.98
N LEU A 208 3.23 -1.80 8.72
CA LEU A 208 3.20 -2.59 9.96
C LEU A 208 3.28 -4.09 9.70
N PHE A 209 2.84 -4.58 8.54
CA PHE A 209 2.91 -6.01 8.24
C PHE A 209 4.36 -6.42 8.04
N GLN A 210 5.12 -5.62 7.28
CA GLN A 210 6.56 -5.75 7.11
C GLN A 210 7.28 -5.62 8.46
N PHE A 211 7.00 -4.54 9.20
CA PHE A 211 7.76 -4.19 10.40
C PHE A 211 7.46 -5.08 11.62
N ASN A 212 6.17 -5.28 11.96
CA ASN A 212 5.80 -6.07 13.15
C ASN A 212 5.99 -7.57 12.94
N LEU A 213 6.00 -8.07 11.69
CA LEU A 213 6.23 -9.49 11.41
C LEU A 213 7.68 -9.80 10.98
N PHE A 214 8.61 -8.86 11.12
CA PHE A 214 10.01 -9.02 10.73
C PHE A 214 10.17 -9.55 9.29
N SER A 215 9.38 -8.99 8.38
CA SER A 215 9.27 -9.44 6.98
C SER A 215 9.63 -8.34 5.99
N GLU A 216 10.45 -7.37 6.41
CA GLU A 216 10.81 -6.17 5.65
C GLU A 216 11.52 -6.44 4.32
N LYS A 217 12.12 -7.63 4.18
CA LYS A 217 12.84 -8.07 2.98
C LYS A 217 12.06 -9.05 2.14
N ASP A 218 10.95 -9.56 2.68
CA ASP A 218 10.34 -10.80 2.23
C ASP A 218 8.91 -10.59 1.70
N ILE A 219 8.27 -9.51 2.13
CA ILE A 219 6.93 -9.15 1.67
C ILE A 219 6.85 -7.73 1.14
N PRO A 220 6.06 -7.50 0.07
CA PRO A 220 5.73 -6.16 -0.39
C PRO A 220 4.88 -5.39 0.61
N ASN A 221 4.78 -4.08 0.40
CA ASN A 221 3.81 -3.26 1.11
C ASN A 221 2.39 -3.76 0.82
N GLU A 222 1.55 -3.82 1.83
CA GLU A 222 0.18 -4.31 1.74
C GLU A 222 -0.61 -3.59 0.64
N GLN A 223 -0.41 -2.29 0.49
CA GLN A 223 -1.12 -1.42 -0.46
C GLN A 223 -0.69 -1.59 -1.92
N ASP A 224 0.48 -2.17 -2.18
CA ASP A 224 0.96 -2.39 -3.55
C ASP A 224 0.00 -3.27 -4.34
N PHE A 225 -0.65 -4.24 -3.68
CA PHE A 225 -1.64 -5.10 -4.34
C PHE A 225 -2.83 -4.29 -4.87
N PHE A 226 -3.31 -3.29 -4.14
CA PHE A 226 -4.37 -2.44 -4.63
C PHE A 226 -3.84 -1.45 -5.68
N SER A 227 -2.84 -0.64 -5.31
CA SER A 227 -2.38 0.49 -6.12
C SER A 227 -1.75 0.08 -7.45
N ARG A 228 -0.98 -1.01 -7.49
CA ARG A 228 -0.18 -1.41 -8.67
C ARG A 228 -0.83 -2.52 -9.49
N GLU A 229 -1.74 -3.29 -8.90
CA GLU A 229 -2.39 -4.42 -9.58
C GLU A 229 -3.90 -4.17 -9.72
N VAL A 230 -4.67 -4.14 -8.63
CA VAL A 230 -6.14 -4.04 -8.71
C VAL A 230 -6.59 -2.75 -9.41
N ASN A 231 -6.03 -1.59 -9.05
CA ASN A 231 -6.46 -0.33 -9.64
C ASN A 231 -6.11 -0.24 -11.14
N VAL A 232 -4.98 -0.83 -11.54
CA VAL A 232 -4.60 -0.96 -12.96
C VAL A 232 -5.54 -1.91 -13.69
N MET A 233 -5.96 -3.02 -13.07
CA MET A 233 -6.95 -3.93 -13.66
C MET A 233 -8.31 -3.24 -13.86
N ARG A 234 -8.68 -2.30 -12.99
CA ARG A 234 -9.92 -1.52 -13.10
C ARG A 234 -9.99 -0.59 -14.32
N ASN A 235 -8.87 -0.36 -15.01
CA ASN A 235 -8.88 0.25 -16.35
C ASN A 235 -9.78 -0.54 -17.33
N ALA A 236 -9.88 -1.86 -17.17
CA ALA A 236 -10.68 -2.74 -18.04
C ALA A 236 -12.19 -2.45 -18.01
N SER A 237 -12.67 -1.78 -16.96
CA SER A 237 -14.08 -1.45 -16.74
C SER A 237 -14.32 0.07 -16.64
N ASN A 238 -13.32 0.89 -16.99
CA ASN A 238 -13.29 2.33 -16.73
C ASN A 238 -13.71 2.65 -15.28
N SER A 239 -13.12 1.94 -14.32
CA SER A 239 -13.45 2.09 -12.90
C SER A 239 -12.24 2.41 -12.03
N ALA A 240 -11.12 2.85 -12.64
CA ALA A 240 -9.90 3.18 -11.90
C ALA A 240 -10.21 4.28 -10.87
N ALA A 241 -9.86 4.01 -9.62
CA ALA A 241 -10.16 4.89 -8.51
C ALA A 241 -9.11 6.00 -8.41
N TYR A 242 -9.58 7.22 -8.18
CA TYR A 242 -8.78 8.27 -7.59
C TYR A 242 -8.63 7.99 -6.09
N THR A 243 -7.39 8.07 -5.61
CA THR A 243 -6.99 7.65 -4.26
C THR A 243 -6.56 8.82 -3.38
N GLY A 244 -6.83 10.06 -3.83
CA GLY A 244 -6.64 11.28 -3.04
C GLY A 244 -5.30 11.97 -3.24
N SER A 245 -4.33 11.31 -3.88
CA SER A 245 -3.00 11.87 -4.16
C SER A 245 -2.42 11.25 -5.43
N ASN A 246 -1.31 11.81 -5.92
CA ASN A 246 -0.49 11.27 -7.00
C ASN A 246 -1.28 11.17 -8.31
N THR A 247 -2.12 12.18 -8.57
CA THR A 247 -3.09 12.18 -9.66
C THR A 247 -3.05 13.51 -10.39
N VAL A 248 -3.23 13.47 -11.71
CA VAL A 248 -3.57 14.64 -12.53
C VAL A 248 -5.03 14.53 -12.95
N ILE A 249 -5.78 15.63 -12.90
CA ILE A 249 -7.21 15.72 -13.18
C ILE A 249 -7.44 16.83 -14.21
N LEU A 250 -8.34 16.58 -15.16
CA LEU A 250 -8.80 17.61 -16.10
C LEU A 250 -9.75 18.56 -15.37
N ARG A 251 -9.40 19.85 -15.32
CA ARG A 251 -10.19 20.86 -14.60
C ARG A 251 -11.62 20.96 -15.10
N SER A 252 -11.83 21.05 -16.41
CA SER A 252 -13.17 21.16 -16.99
C SER A 252 -14.05 19.96 -16.66
N ALA A 253 -13.47 18.76 -16.58
CA ALA A 253 -14.19 17.55 -16.16
C ALA A 253 -14.60 17.61 -14.68
N LEU A 254 -13.71 18.13 -13.83
CA LEU A 254 -13.96 18.32 -12.41
C LEU A 254 -15.04 19.39 -12.16
N GLU A 255 -15.01 20.49 -12.91
CA GLU A 255 -16.04 21.54 -12.87
C GLU A 255 -17.40 21.03 -13.37
N GLU A 256 -17.43 20.20 -14.42
CA GLU A 256 -18.66 19.58 -14.94
C GLU A 256 -19.38 18.73 -13.87
N ILE A 257 -18.64 18.06 -12.99
CA ILE A 257 -19.21 17.25 -11.89
C ILE A 257 -19.45 18.05 -10.60
N GLY A 258 -19.24 19.36 -10.63
CA GLY A 258 -19.47 20.28 -9.50
C GLY A 258 -18.30 20.38 -8.50
N GLY A 259 -17.06 20.11 -8.94
CA GLY A 259 -15.87 20.14 -8.10
C GLY A 259 -15.65 18.85 -7.30
N PHE A 260 -14.80 18.93 -6.27
CA PHE A 260 -14.62 17.83 -5.32
C PHE A 260 -15.89 17.67 -4.46
N PRO A 261 -16.42 16.45 -4.26
CA PRO A 261 -17.69 16.24 -3.60
C PRO A 261 -17.61 16.53 -2.09
N TYR A 262 -18.66 17.17 -1.57
CA TYR A 262 -18.89 17.39 -0.15
C TYR A 262 -19.69 16.24 0.48
N GLY A 263 -19.63 16.11 1.81
CA GLY A 263 -20.50 15.19 2.57
C GLY A 263 -20.07 13.71 2.53
N THR A 264 -18.91 13.41 1.96
CA THR A 264 -18.28 12.09 1.97
C THR A 264 -16.94 12.15 2.70
N VAL A 265 -16.54 11.04 3.33
CA VAL A 265 -15.23 10.91 4.00
C VAL A 265 -14.12 10.43 3.06
N THR A 266 -14.46 10.07 1.81
CA THR A 266 -13.55 9.69 0.73
C THR A 266 -13.97 10.44 -0.54
N GLU A 267 -13.73 11.74 -0.55
CA GLU A 267 -14.05 12.63 -1.66
C GLU A 267 -13.34 12.21 -2.94
N ASP A 268 -12.17 11.63 -2.79
CA ASP A 268 -11.33 11.12 -3.86
C ASP A 268 -12.00 10.01 -4.67
N PHE A 269 -12.40 8.94 -3.99
CA PHE A 269 -13.05 7.80 -4.61
C PHE A 269 -14.36 8.24 -5.28
N GLU A 270 -15.15 9.09 -4.61
CA GLU A 270 -16.40 9.61 -5.16
C GLU A 270 -16.17 10.51 -6.38
N THR A 271 -15.10 11.30 -6.41
CA THR A 271 -14.71 12.13 -7.58
C THR A 271 -14.50 11.27 -8.82
N SER A 272 -13.67 10.22 -8.72
CA SER A 272 -13.41 9.33 -9.87
C SER A 272 -14.69 8.66 -10.38
N LEU A 273 -15.56 8.25 -9.47
CA LEU A 273 -16.84 7.64 -9.79
C LEU A 273 -17.80 8.63 -10.48
N ARG A 274 -17.87 9.89 -10.01
CA ARG A 274 -18.66 10.95 -10.67
C ARG A 274 -18.12 11.29 -12.06
N LEU A 275 -16.80 11.34 -12.24
CA LEU A 275 -16.17 11.55 -13.55
C LEU A 275 -16.54 10.44 -14.54
N GLN A 276 -16.50 9.18 -14.11
CA GLN A 276 -16.89 8.04 -14.95
C GLN A 276 -18.37 8.09 -15.33
N LYS A 277 -19.24 8.49 -14.41
CA LYS A 277 -20.68 8.70 -14.68
C LYS A 277 -20.90 9.82 -15.71
N ALA A 278 -20.07 10.85 -15.71
CA ALA A 278 -20.05 11.92 -16.72
C ALA A 278 -19.37 11.50 -18.05
N GLY A 279 -19.02 10.22 -18.20
CA GLY A 279 -18.46 9.66 -19.44
C GLY A 279 -16.96 9.89 -19.63
N TYR A 280 -16.25 10.40 -18.62
CA TYR A 280 -14.80 10.55 -18.67
C TYR A 280 -14.08 9.22 -18.41
N ILE A 281 -12.89 9.08 -19.00
CA ILE A 281 -11.99 7.98 -18.71
C ILE A 281 -11.15 8.32 -17.47
N THR A 282 -11.11 7.39 -16.53
CA THR A 282 -10.19 7.44 -15.39
C THR A 282 -9.16 6.35 -15.57
N TYR A 283 -7.88 6.72 -15.60
CA TYR A 283 -6.80 5.81 -15.93
C TYR A 283 -5.83 5.63 -14.76
N ALA A 284 -5.50 4.40 -14.41
CA ALA A 284 -4.42 4.07 -13.48
C ALA A 284 -3.16 3.64 -14.25
N SER A 285 -2.05 4.33 -14.04
CA SER A 285 -0.75 3.96 -14.61
C SER A 285 -0.05 2.86 -13.80
N THR A 286 0.92 2.19 -14.42
CA THR A 286 1.73 1.16 -13.76
C THR A 286 2.98 1.73 -13.08
N GLU A 287 3.35 2.97 -13.38
CA GLU A 287 4.60 3.59 -12.93
C GLU A 287 4.42 4.33 -11.61
N VAL A 288 5.25 3.98 -10.62
CA VAL A 288 5.31 4.68 -9.34
C VAL A 288 6.05 6.01 -9.53
N LEU A 289 5.30 7.11 -9.45
CA LEU A 289 5.81 8.46 -9.68
C LEU A 289 5.77 9.34 -8.42
N ALA A 290 5.32 8.81 -7.30
CA ALA A 290 5.40 9.46 -5.99
C ALA A 290 5.44 8.39 -4.88
N ALA A 291 6.06 8.72 -3.75
CA ALA A 291 6.11 7.83 -2.60
C ALA A 291 5.87 8.61 -1.30
N GLY A 292 5.06 8.04 -0.42
CA GLY A 292 4.74 8.67 0.86
C GLY A 292 4.96 7.80 2.10
N LEU A 293 4.27 8.15 3.19
CA LEU A 293 4.40 7.48 4.48
C LEU A 293 3.22 6.55 4.82
N SER A 294 3.54 5.29 5.11
CA SER A 294 2.66 4.32 5.75
C SER A 294 2.49 4.61 7.24
N THR A 295 1.34 4.24 7.79
CA THR A 295 1.04 4.36 9.23
C THR A 295 2.01 3.56 10.10
N THR A 296 2.43 4.13 11.23
CA THR A 296 3.46 3.51 12.09
C THR A 296 2.90 2.92 13.39
N THR A 297 1.59 3.00 13.64
CA THR A 297 0.95 2.37 14.81
C THR A 297 -0.29 1.58 14.41
N VAL A 298 -0.57 0.48 15.12
CA VAL A 298 -1.74 -0.38 14.83
C VAL A 298 -3.05 0.42 14.92
N GLU A 299 -3.16 1.32 15.90
CA GLU A 299 -4.33 2.19 16.05
C GLU A 299 -4.53 3.12 14.85
N SER A 300 -3.46 3.78 14.39
CA SER A 300 -3.55 4.66 13.21
C SER A 300 -3.94 3.89 11.95
N MET A 301 -3.41 2.66 11.77
CA MET A 301 -3.73 1.80 10.65
C MET A 301 -5.21 1.39 10.68
N ILE A 302 -5.71 0.87 11.80
CA ILE A 302 -7.12 0.45 11.92
C ILE A 302 -8.05 1.63 11.65
N ARG A 303 -7.78 2.82 12.23
CA ARG A 303 -8.58 4.03 11.97
C ARG A 303 -8.58 4.41 10.49
N GLN A 304 -7.43 4.27 9.81
CA GLN A 304 -7.33 4.51 8.37
C GLN A 304 -8.19 3.54 7.57
N ARG A 305 -8.14 2.24 7.88
CA ARG A 305 -8.94 1.22 7.19
C ARG A 305 -10.43 1.37 7.44
N VAL A 306 -10.84 1.70 8.67
CA VAL A 306 -12.24 1.99 9.00
C VAL A 306 -12.76 3.16 8.16
N ARG A 307 -11.98 4.24 8.03
CA ARG A 307 -12.38 5.39 7.20
C ARG A 307 -12.55 5.01 5.74
N TRP A 308 -11.59 4.28 5.17
CA TRP A 308 -11.66 3.83 3.78
C TRP A 308 -12.86 2.91 3.55
N ALA A 309 -13.12 1.98 4.47
CA ALA A 309 -14.27 1.08 4.41
C ALA A 309 -15.58 1.86 4.33
N ARG A 310 -15.76 2.78 5.28
CA ARG A 310 -16.97 3.57 5.38
C ARG A 310 -17.12 4.51 4.19
N GLY A 311 -16.07 5.21 3.79
CA GLY A 311 -16.11 6.13 2.68
C GLY A 311 -16.41 5.47 1.33
N VAL A 312 -15.81 4.31 1.03
CA VAL A 312 -16.10 3.58 -0.21
C VAL A 312 -17.57 3.14 -0.24
N ILE A 313 -18.09 2.58 0.86
CA ILE A 313 -19.49 2.17 0.98
C ILE A 313 -20.41 3.38 0.78
N GLN A 314 -20.15 4.47 1.50
CA GLN A 314 -20.91 5.72 1.42
C GLN A 314 -20.91 6.28 0.00
N SER A 315 -19.75 6.36 -0.66
CA SER A 315 -19.60 6.91 -2.00
C SER A 315 -20.35 6.10 -3.06
N ILE A 316 -20.34 4.75 -2.93
CA ILE A 316 -21.09 3.85 -3.80
C ILE A 316 -22.60 4.04 -3.62
N GLN A 317 -23.05 4.23 -2.38
CA GLN A 317 -24.46 4.50 -2.05
C GLN A 317 -24.90 5.88 -2.56
N ASN A 318 -24.13 6.94 -2.26
CA ASN A 318 -24.39 8.33 -2.66
C ASN A 318 -24.59 8.47 -4.18
N THR A 319 -23.79 7.74 -4.96
CA THR A 319 -23.78 7.84 -6.42
C THR A 319 -24.65 6.78 -7.10
N ASN A 320 -25.23 5.86 -6.33
CA ASN A 320 -25.98 4.70 -6.81
C ASN A 320 -25.19 3.87 -7.84
N ALA A 321 -23.89 3.68 -7.61
CA ALA A 321 -22.95 3.16 -8.62
C ALA A 321 -23.28 1.75 -9.10
N ILE A 322 -23.94 0.94 -8.27
CA ILE A 322 -24.28 -0.45 -8.60
C ILE A 322 -25.48 -0.53 -9.56
N PHE A 323 -26.40 0.44 -9.50
CA PHE A 323 -27.67 0.36 -10.24
C PHE A 323 -27.84 1.43 -11.33
N THR A 324 -27.03 2.50 -11.32
CA THR A 324 -27.13 3.56 -12.34
C THR A 324 -26.88 3.06 -13.77
N ARG A 325 -27.61 3.62 -14.74
CA ARG A 325 -27.38 3.37 -16.18
C ARG A 325 -26.27 4.23 -16.78
N GLU A 326 -25.79 5.23 -16.03
CA GLU A 326 -24.68 6.11 -16.43
C GLU A 326 -23.34 5.35 -16.47
N LEU A 327 -23.27 4.18 -15.82
CA LEU A 327 -22.10 3.30 -15.85
C LEU A 327 -22.36 2.04 -16.70
N PRO A 328 -21.36 1.57 -17.46
CA PRO A 328 -21.45 0.30 -18.16
C PRO A 328 -21.59 -0.85 -17.16
N ALA A 329 -22.15 -1.98 -17.60
CA ALA A 329 -22.35 -3.16 -16.73
C ALA A 329 -21.05 -3.65 -16.07
N ALA A 330 -19.93 -3.58 -16.78
CA ALA A 330 -18.61 -3.93 -16.23
C ALA A 330 -18.18 -2.97 -15.11
N GLY A 331 -18.45 -1.67 -15.26
CA GLY A 331 -18.19 -0.67 -14.21
C GLY A 331 -19.05 -0.90 -12.98
N ARG A 332 -20.36 -1.14 -13.16
CA ARG A 332 -21.28 -1.48 -12.06
C ARG A 332 -20.82 -2.72 -11.29
N LEU A 333 -20.38 -3.77 -11.99
CA LEU A 333 -19.86 -4.98 -11.35
C LEU A 333 -18.55 -4.72 -10.59
N ALA A 334 -17.65 -3.89 -11.13
CA ALA A 334 -16.43 -3.49 -10.44
C ALA A 334 -16.71 -2.69 -9.16
N TYR A 335 -17.72 -1.81 -9.17
CA TYR A 335 -18.17 -1.10 -7.96
C TYR A 335 -18.90 -2.01 -6.96
N LEU A 336 -19.70 -2.97 -7.43
CA LEU A 336 -20.26 -4.00 -6.56
C LEU A 336 -19.14 -4.81 -5.88
N ASN A 337 -18.09 -5.18 -6.63
CA ASN A 337 -16.93 -5.85 -6.06
C ASN A 337 -16.20 -4.97 -5.04
N ALA A 338 -16.03 -3.67 -5.33
CA ALA A 338 -15.43 -2.71 -4.39
C ALA A 338 -16.23 -2.58 -3.08
N TYR A 339 -17.57 -2.61 -3.16
CA TYR A 339 -18.46 -2.63 -2.00
C TYR A 339 -18.31 -3.94 -1.20
N LEU A 340 -18.39 -5.08 -1.89
CA LEU A 340 -18.34 -6.42 -1.28
C LEU A 340 -16.95 -6.78 -0.73
N TYR A 341 -15.88 -6.17 -1.25
CA TYR A 341 -14.53 -6.32 -0.70
C TYR A 341 -14.49 -5.98 0.80
N TRP A 342 -15.19 -4.92 1.23
CA TRP A 342 -15.24 -4.55 2.65
C TRP A 342 -16.08 -5.53 3.50
N TRP A 343 -16.95 -6.31 2.87
CA TRP A 343 -17.65 -7.42 3.52
C TRP A 343 -16.81 -8.70 3.62
N SER A 344 -15.69 -8.81 2.89
CA SER A 344 -14.79 -9.97 2.99
C SER A 344 -14.24 -10.17 4.40
N PHE A 345 -14.12 -9.11 5.20
CA PHE A 345 -13.73 -9.17 6.61
C PHE A 345 -14.77 -9.93 7.46
N LEU A 346 -16.08 -9.77 7.17
CA LEU A 346 -17.12 -10.60 7.78
C LEU A 346 -17.06 -12.03 7.27
N CYS A 347 -16.85 -12.23 5.96
CA CYS A 347 -16.65 -13.57 5.40
C CYS A 347 -15.50 -14.30 6.10
N ARG A 348 -14.39 -13.60 6.39
CA ARG A 348 -13.25 -14.17 7.13
C ARG A 348 -13.63 -14.62 8.54
N MET A 349 -14.45 -13.84 9.25
CA MET A 349 -14.98 -14.24 10.56
C MET A 349 -15.87 -15.49 10.45
N ILE A 350 -16.75 -15.54 9.44
CA ILE A 350 -17.60 -16.70 9.17
C ILE A 350 -16.76 -17.95 8.88
N PHE A 351 -15.68 -17.84 8.10
CA PHE A 351 -14.78 -18.97 7.82
C PHE A 351 -14.03 -19.47 9.06
N ILE A 352 -13.61 -18.58 9.95
CA ILE A 352 -12.99 -18.99 11.22
C ILE A 352 -14.01 -19.67 12.13
N LEU A 353 -15.17 -19.03 12.30
CA LEU A 353 -16.20 -19.50 13.22
C LEU A 353 -16.87 -20.79 12.74
N SER A 354 -17.05 -21.00 11.44
CA SER A 354 -17.66 -22.23 10.90
C SER A 354 -16.89 -23.49 11.31
N ALA A 355 -15.56 -23.48 11.18
CA ALA A 355 -14.72 -24.60 11.61
C ALA A 355 -14.77 -24.82 13.13
N VAL A 356 -14.77 -23.73 13.91
CA VAL A 356 -14.90 -23.78 15.38
C VAL A 356 -16.26 -24.33 15.81
N LEU A 357 -17.35 -23.84 15.20
CA LEU A 357 -18.71 -24.24 15.53
C LEU A 357 -18.92 -25.74 15.33
N PHE A 358 -18.46 -26.27 14.19
CA PHE A 358 -18.52 -27.70 13.93
C PHE A 358 -17.61 -28.50 14.87
N ALA A 359 -16.34 -28.12 15.01
CA ALA A 359 -15.37 -28.91 15.75
C ALA A 359 -15.57 -28.89 17.27
N LEU A 360 -16.10 -27.78 17.82
CA LEU A 360 -16.26 -27.58 19.26
C LEU A 360 -17.66 -27.90 19.77
N PHE A 361 -18.69 -27.73 18.94
CA PHE A 361 -20.09 -27.86 19.34
C PHE A 361 -20.89 -28.85 18.50
N ASP A 362 -20.25 -29.55 17.56
CA ASP A 362 -20.91 -30.47 16.62
C ASP A 362 -22.02 -29.77 15.81
N PHE A 363 -21.90 -28.45 15.64
CA PHE A 363 -22.87 -27.62 14.93
C PHE A 363 -22.62 -27.72 13.43
N ARG A 364 -23.41 -28.54 12.74
CA ARG A 364 -23.24 -28.82 11.29
C ARG A 364 -23.72 -27.67 10.43
N LEU A 365 -22.82 -27.08 9.63
CA LEU A 365 -23.12 -26.00 8.66
C LEU A 365 -23.13 -26.47 7.20
N VAL A 366 -22.53 -27.62 6.94
CA VAL A 366 -22.39 -28.24 5.61
C VAL A 366 -22.78 -29.70 5.75
N GLU A 367 -23.82 -30.09 5.02
CA GLU A 367 -24.29 -31.46 4.93
C GLU A 367 -23.75 -32.10 3.66
N CYS A 368 -22.72 -32.95 3.77
CA CYS A 368 -22.17 -33.67 2.63
C CYS A 368 -21.35 -34.88 3.05
N GLY A 369 -21.18 -35.84 2.13
CA GLY A 369 -20.22 -36.93 2.29
C GLY A 369 -18.77 -36.46 2.12
N PHE A 370 -17.82 -37.20 2.68
CA PHE A 370 -16.38 -36.88 2.55
C PHE A 370 -15.91 -36.89 1.09
N TRP A 371 -16.23 -37.94 0.33
CA TRP A 371 -15.81 -38.07 -1.07
C TRP A 371 -16.50 -37.07 -1.98
N GLU A 372 -17.77 -36.78 -1.69
CA GLU A 372 -18.54 -35.75 -2.36
C GLU A 372 -17.88 -34.36 -2.17
N LEU A 373 -17.56 -34.01 -0.93
CA LEU A 373 -16.85 -32.78 -0.62
C LEU A 373 -15.52 -32.69 -1.39
N LEU A 374 -14.71 -33.74 -1.38
CA LEU A 374 -13.45 -33.74 -2.13
C LEU A 374 -13.65 -33.59 -3.64
N ALA A 375 -14.68 -34.21 -4.22
CA ALA A 375 -14.95 -34.14 -5.65
C ALA A 375 -15.30 -32.71 -6.10
N PHE A 376 -16.10 -31.98 -5.32
CA PHE A 376 -16.53 -30.62 -5.67
C PHE A 376 -15.56 -29.53 -5.17
N TRP A 377 -15.11 -29.62 -3.92
CA TRP A 377 -14.29 -28.59 -3.29
C TRP A 377 -12.83 -28.61 -3.74
N LEU A 378 -12.18 -29.78 -3.78
CA LEU A 378 -10.73 -29.86 -3.96
C LEU A 378 -10.26 -29.29 -5.32
N PRO A 379 -10.88 -29.64 -6.47
CA PRO A 379 -10.47 -29.05 -7.76
C PRO A 379 -10.66 -27.55 -7.79
N SER A 380 -11.80 -27.06 -7.28
CA SER A 380 -12.11 -25.63 -7.17
C SER A 380 -11.06 -24.90 -6.33
N HIS A 381 -10.75 -25.42 -5.14
CA HIS A 381 -9.80 -24.83 -4.20
C HIS A 381 -8.37 -24.77 -4.76
N LEU A 382 -7.89 -25.86 -5.39
CA LEU A 382 -6.56 -25.91 -5.99
C LEU A 382 -6.43 -24.92 -7.15
N LEU A 383 -7.41 -24.89 -8.05
CA LEU A 383 -7.45 -23.95 -9.17
C LEU A 383 -7.52 -22.50 -8.69
N TYR A 384 -8.32 -22.22 -7.64
CA TYR A 384 -8.38 -20.91 -7.01
C TYR A 384 -7.02 -20.45 -6.48
N GLY A 385 -6.33 -21.31 -5.73
CA GLY A 385 -5.00 -21.01 -5.19
C GLY A 385 -3.96 -20.71 -6.26
N ILE A 386 -3.99 -21.44 -7.39
CA ILE A 386 -3.12 -21.19 -8.54
C ILE A 386 -3.49 -19.86 -9.21
N SER A 387 -4.78 -19.58 -9.39
CA SER A 387 -5.25 -18.35 -10.05
C SER A 387 -4.88 -17.08 -9.29
N VAL A 388 -4.91 -17.10 -7.95
CA VAL A 388 -4.45 -15.95 -7.15
C VAL A 388 -3.00 -15.59 -7.46
N ARG A 389 -2.10 -16.58 -7.63
CA ARG A 389 -0.69 -16.32 -7.97
C ARG A 389 -0.53 -15.64 -9.33
N TYR A 390 -1.32 -16.06 -10.30
CA TYR A 390 -1.34 -15.46 -11.63
C TYR A 390 -1.99 -14.08 -11.68
N LEU A 391 -2.91 -13.80 -10.75
CA LEU A 391 -3.58 -12.50 -10.65
C LEU A 391 -2.61 -11.41 -10.18
N SER A 392 -1.77 -11.74 -9.21
CA SER A 392 -1.08 -10.76 -8.37
C SER A 392 0.40 -10.52 -8.67
N THR A 393 0.97 -11.04 -9.77
CA THR A 393 2.41 -10.87 -10.13
C THR A 393 3.37 -11.10 -8.95
N ASN A 394 3.07 -12.08 -8.10
CA ASN A 394 3.76 -12.37 -6.84
C ASN A 394 3.76 -11.26 -5.78
N VAL A 395 3.03 -10.16 -5.95
CA VAL A 395 2.81 -9.13 -4.92
C VAL A 395 1.99 -9.68 -3.74
N ARG A 396 1.03 -10.57 -4.04
CA ARG A 396 0.09 -11.13 -3.05
C ARG A 396 -0.16 -12.61 -3.28
N ASN A 397 -0.33 -13.41 -2.22
CA ASN A 397 -0.80 -14.79 -2.35
C ASN A 397 -1.94 -15.06 -1.37
N MET A 398 -2.59 -16.22 -1.52
CA MET A 398 -3.73 -16.60 -0.69
C MET A 398 -3.41 -16.56 0.81
N ARG A 399 -2.21 -17.02 1.21
CA ARG A 399 -1.75 -16.98 2.60
C ARG A 399 -1.71 -15.55 3.15
N TRP A 400 -1.06 -14.63 2.45
CA TRP A 400 -0.90 -13.26 2.91
C TRP A 400 -2.21 -12.48 2.90
N SER A 401 -3.08 -12.68 1.90
CA SER A 401 -4.44 -12.12 1.93
C SER A 401 -5.18 -12.57 3.19
N GLN A 402 -5.14 -13.86 3.49
CA GLN A 402 -5.80 -14.40 4.68
C GLN A 402 -5.22 -13.87 5.99
N ILE A 403 -3.90 -13.70 6.10
CA ILE A 403 -3.26 -13.11 7.29
C ILE A 403 -3.75 -11.67 7.50
N ILE A 404 -3.75 -10.86 6.44
CA ILE A 404 -4.18 -9.46 6.50
C ILE A 404 -5.67 -9.37 6.86
N ASP A 405 -6.51 -10.18 6.23
CA ASP A 405 -7.95 -10.22 6.54
C ASP A 405 -8.18 -10.65 7.99
N THR A 406 -7.44 -11.64 8.49
CA THR A 406 -7.55 -12.10 9.88
C THR A 406 -7.19 -10.99 10.87
N ILE A 407 -6.15 -10.20 10.58
CA ILE A 407 -5.69 -9.09 11.43
C ILE A 407 -6.71 -7.96 11.51
N LEU A 408 -7.39 -7.66 10.41
CA LEU A 408 -8.29 -6.52 10.30
C LEU A 408 -9.75 -6.86 10.61
N ALA A 409 -10.16 -8.12 10.41
CA ALA A 409 -11.56 -8.53 10.44
C ALA A 409 -12.32 -8.11 11.70
N PRO A 410 -11.81 -8.32 12.93
CA PRO A 410 -12.56 -7.96 14.14
C PRO A 410 -12.89 -6.47 14.26
N TYR A 411 -12.17 -5.60 13.56
CA TYR A 411 -12.34 -4.14 13.67
C TYR A 411 -13.12 -3.53 12.51
N LEU A 412 -13.24 -4.23 11.38
CA LEU A 412 -13.91 -3.71 10.20
C LEU A 412 -15.37 -4.17 10.09
N VAL A 413 -15.73 -5.32 10.67
CA VAL A 413 -17.11 -5.86 10.58
C VAL A 413 -18.16 -4.87 11.04
N LEU A 414 -18.03 -4.33 12.27
CA LEU A 414 -19.04 -3.42 12.82
C LEU A 414 -19.11 -2.08 12.06
N PRO A 415 -18.00 -1.38 11.78
CA PRO A 415 -18.06 -0.16 10.99
C PRO A 415 -18.65 -0.34 9.58
N VAL A 416 -18.31 -1.43 8.89
CA VAL A 416 -18.87 -1.78 7.57
C VAL A 416 -20.37 -2.02 7.65
N LEU A 417 -20.83 -2.78 8.65
CA LEU A 417 -22.24 -3.01 8.88
C LEU A 417 -23.01 -1.70 9.12
N LEU A 418 -22.52 -0.86 10.03
CA LEU A 418 -23.15 0.42 10.39
C LEU A 418 -23.27 1.35 9.19
N GLU A 419 -22.21 1.48 8.39
CA GLU A 419 -22.27 2.32 7.18
C GLU A 419 -23.23 1.75 6.14
N SER A 420 -23.24 0.43 5.95
CA SER A 420 -24.10 -0.23 4.96
C SER A 420 -25.59 -0.03 5.24
N ILE A 421 -25.99 0.17 6.50
CA ILE A 421 -27.37 0.46 6.90
C ILE A 421 -27.66 1.97 7.04
N GLY A 422 -26.76 2.84 6.62
CA GLY A 422 -26.95 4.30 6.60
C GLY A 422 -26.63 5.03 7.91
N ILE A 423 -26.00 4.36 8.89
CA ILE A 423 -25.56 5.02 10.12
C ILE A 423 -24.17 5.61 9.88
N HIS A 424 -24.13 6.82 9.31
CA HIS A 424 -22.90 7.51 8.92
C HIS A 424 -22.07 8.02 10.10
N GLN A 425 -20.74 8.07 9.93
CA GLN A 425 -19.84 8.67 10.92
C GLN A 425 -19.65 10.16 10.63
N HIS A 426 -20.25 11.02 11.43
CA HIS A 426 -20.20 12.47 11.22
C HIS A 426 -18.93 13.16 11.71
N ARG A 427 -18.10 12.53 12.56
CA ARG A 427 -16.87 13.14 13.11
C ARG A 427 -15.62 12.42 12.63
N PHE A 428 -14.76 13.19 11.95
CA PHE A 428 -13.44 12.81 11.49
C PHE A 428 -12.36 13.39 12.41
N ARG A 429 -11.29 12.62 12.65
CA ARG A 429 -10.06 13.09 13.29
C ARG A 429 -8.89 12.69 12.41
N VAL A 430 -8.09 13.67 12.00
CA VAL A 430 -6.93 13.47 11.14
C VAL A 430 -5.96 12.48 11.77
N THR A 431 -5.38 11.62 10.92
CA THR A 431 -4.42 10.60 11.36
C THR A 431 -3.15 11.31 11.83
N ASP A 432 -2.65 10.97 13.02
CA ASP A 432 -1.38 11.53 13.49
C ASP A 432 -0.24 11.02 12.61
N LYS A 433 0.29 11.90 11.76
CA LYS A 433 1.43 11.62 10.86
C LYS A 433 2.78 11.73 11.59
N LYS A 434 2.80 12.04 12.88
CA LYS A 434 4.05 12.05 13.67
C LYS A 434 4.48 10.62 14.02
N LYS A 435 5.72 10.28 13.67
CA LYS A 435 6.35 9.03 14.09
C LYS A 435 6.59 9.07 15.60
N ARG A 436 5.90 8.22 16.36
CA ARG A 436 6.11 8.10 17.81
C ARG A 436 7.25 7.11 18.08
N LYS A 437 8.20 7.51 18.93
CA LYS A 437 9.12 6.57 19.58
C LYS A 437 8.33 5.67 20.53
N GLY A 438 8.67 4.38 20.56
CA GLY A 438 8.08 3.40 21.46
C GLY A 438 7.44 2.22 20.73
N ARG A 439 6.70 1.42 21.49
CA ARG A 439 6.13 0.15 21.03
C ARG A 439 4.91 0.40 20.16
N THR A 440 4.84 -0.25 19.00
CA THR A 440 3.68 -0.15 18.08
C THR A 440 2.41 -0.84 18.59
N ALA A 441 2.52 -1.60 19.69
CA ALA A 441 1.49 -2.49 20.24
C ALA A 441 0.48 -1.78 21.15
N SER A 442 -0.75 -2.29 21.14
CA SER A 442 -1.73 -2.01 22.20
C SER A 442 -2.44 -3.31 22.56
N LEU A 443 -2.33 -3.72 23.83
CA LEU A 443 -2.85 -5.02 24.32
C LEU A 443 -4.36 -5.19 24.08
N ARG A 444 -5.12 -4.09 24.00
CA ARG A 444 -6.56 -4.14 23.69
C ARG A 444 -6.86 -4.78 22.33
N PHE A 445 -5.98 -4.58 21.33
CA PHE A 445 -6.15 -5.15 19.99
C PHE A 445 -5.74 -6.64 19.96
N LEU A 446 -5.10 -7.14 21.00
CA LEU A 446 -4.81 -8.57 21.10
C LEU A 446 -6.06 -9.39 21.45
N ILE A 447 -7.01 -8.81 22.20
CA ILE A 447 -8.12 -9.54 22.84
C ILE A 447 -8.97 -10.35 21.83
N PRO A 448 -9.49 -9.78 20.72
CA PRO A 448 -10.32 -10.55 19.80
C PRO A 448 -9.57 -11.72 19.17
N HIS A 449 -8.31 -11.50 18.80
CA HIS A 449 -7.45 -12.52 18.21
C HIS A 449 -7.10 -13.62 19.21
N GLY A 450 -6.85 -13.26 20.48
CA GLY A 450 -6.59 -14.19 21.56
C GLY A 450 -7.78 -15.11 21.85
N ILE A 451 -9.00 -14.58 21.84
CA ILE A 451 -10.24 -15.36 22.00
C ILE A 451 -10.39 -16.35 20.85
N LEU A 452 -10.28 -15.89 19.60
CA LEU A 452 -10.38 -16.76 18.42
C LEU A 452 -9.29 -17.83 18.40
N LEU A 453 -8.06 -17.49 18.82
CA LEU A 453 -6.95 -18.43 18.94
C LEU A 453 -7.26 -19.50 19.98
N ALA A 454 -7.72 -19.12 21.17
CA ALA A 454 -8.08 -20.05 22.23
C ALA A 454 -9.20 -21.00 21.80
N LEU A 455 -10.26 -20.47 21.16
CA LEU A 455 -11.35 -21.28 20.62
C LEU A 455 -10.87 -22.26 19.54
N THR A 456 -9.99 -21.82 18.63
CA THR A 456 -9.42 -22.67 17.59
C THR A 456 -8.55 -23.78 18.17
N LEU A 457 -7.74 -23.48 19.20
CA LEU A 457 -6.94 -24.48 19.90
C LEU A 457 -7.82 -25.49 20.67
N ALA A 458 -8.85 -25.01 21.38
CA ALA A 458 -9.81 -25.88 22.04
C ALA A 458 -10.53 -26.80 21.05
N SER A 459 -10.90 -26.25 19.87
CA SER A 459 -11.49 -27.01 18.76
C SER A 459 -10.56 -28.10 18.24
N LEU A 460 -9.27 -27.79 18.02
CA LEU A 460 -8.28 -28.77 17.59
C LEU A 460 -8.10 -29.90 18.60
N ILE A 461 -8.03 -29.57 19.89
CA ILE A 461 -7.87 -30.55 20.97
C ILE A 461 -9.10 -31.46 21.04
N ARG A 462 -10.31 -30.89 21.19
CA ARG A 462 -11.56 -31.67 21.28
C ARG A 462 -11.77 -32.52 20.04
N PHE A 463 -11.63 -31.94 18.85
CA PHE A 463 -11.95 -32.62 17.60
C PHE A 463 -10.94 -33.70 17.22
N SER A 464 -9.71 -33.64 17.73
CA SER A 464 -8.69 -34.69 17.50
C SER A 464 -8.71 -35.79 18.56
N TYR A 465 -9.26 -35.51 19.74
CA TYR A 465 -9.27 -36.45 20.86
C TYR A 465 -10.02 -37.74 20.52
N GLY A 466 -9.40 -38.89 20.78
CA GLY A 466 -10.01 -40.21 20.59
C GLY A 466 -10.16 -40.66 19.13
N LYS A 467 -9.65 -39.91 18.14
CA LYS A 467 -9.71 -40.29 16.71
C LYS A 467 -8.47 -41.06 16.26
N TYR A 468 -8.68 -42.18 15.58
CA TYR A 468 -7.63 -43.03 15.00
C TYR A 468 -8.10 -43.67 13.69
N GLY A 469 -7.17 -44.16 12.88
CA GLY A 469 -7.46 -44.83 11.61
C GLY A 469 -8.29 -43.97 10.63
N MET A 470 -9.35 -44.54 10.07
CA MET A 470 -10.23 -43.87 9.09
C MET A 470 -10.96 -42.64 9.66
N ALA A 471 -11.17 -42.55 10.98
CA ALA A 471 -11.78 -41.38 11.60
C ALA A 471 -10.92 -40.11 11.41
N LEU A 472 -9.59 -40.25 11.35
CA LEU A 472 -8.68 -39.15 11.04
C LEU A 472 -8.79 -38.72 9.58
N VAL A 473 -8.92 -39.67 8.65
CA VAL A 473 -9.11 -39.39 7.22
C VAL A 473 -10.37 -38.56 7.00
N TYR A 474 -11.51 -39.00 7.55
CA TYR A 474 -12.77 -38.25 7.43
C TYR A 474 -12.74 -36.88 8.13
N SER A 475 -11.93 -36.75 9.19
CA SER A 475 -11.75 -35.49 9.92
C SER A 475 -10.76 -34.53 9.26
N SER A 476 -10.00 -34.98 8.26
CA SER A 476 -8.86 -34.24 7.70
C SER A 476 -9.22 -32.88 7.13
N VAL A 477 -10.41 -32.72 6.53
CA VAL A 477 -10.84 -31.44 5.94
C VAL A 477 -11.06 -30.37 7.01
N ILE A 478 -11.71 -30.72 8.12
CA ILE A 478 -11.93 -29.79 9.23
C ILE A 478 -10.61 -29.48 9.94
N LEU A 479 -9.78 -30.50 10.16
CA LEU A 479 -8.45 -30.30 10.74
C LEU A 479 -7.58 -29.39 9.86
N PHE A 480 -7.66 -29.53 8.53
CA PHE A 480 -7.00 -28.65 7.58
C PHE A 480 -7.44 -27.19 7.79
N TRP A 481 -8.74 -26.92 7.85
CA TRP A 481 -9.26 -25.56 8.07
C TRP A 481 -8.89 -24.99 9.44
N LEU A 482 -8.95 -25.80 10.50
CA LEU A 482 -8.52 -25.38 11.84
C LEU A 482 -7.04 -25.03 11.87
N CYS A 483 -6.16 -25.84 11.27
CA CYS A 483 -4.73 -25.56 11.16
C CYS A 483 -4.44 -24.32 10.29
N TYR A 484 -5.21 -24.15 9.22
CA TYR A 484 -5.10 -22.98 8.35
C TYR A 484 -5.50 -21.69 9.07
N ASN A 485 -6.62 -21.72 9.81
CA ASN A 485 -7.08 -20.61 10.64
C ASN A 485 -6.12 -20.32 11.80
N LEU A 486 -5.58 -21.36 12.45
CA LEU A 486 -4.58 -21.26 13.49
C LEU A 486 -3.35 -20.46 13.01
N THR A 487 -2.89 -20.73 11.79
CA THR A 487 -1.76 -20.00 11.19
C THR A 487 -2.06 -18.50 11.09
N GLY A 488 -3.21 -18.11 10.52
CA GLY A 488 -3.59 -16.71 10.42
C GLY A 488 -3.71 -16.02 11.78
N LEU A 489 -4.27 -16.71 12.78
CA LEU A 489 -4.43 -16.19 14.14
C LEU A 489 -3.11 -16.03 14.89
N VAL A 490 -2.15 -16.95 14.71
CA VAL A 490 -0.79 -16.81 15.27
C VAL A 490 -0.09 -15.57 14.71
N TYR A 491 -0.20 -15.33 13.39
CA TYR A 491 0.34 -14.11 12.78
C TYR A 491 -0.36 -12.86 13.30
N ALA A 492 -1.68 -12.92 13.47
CA ALA A 492 -2.42 -11.79 14.03
C ALA A 492 -1.95 -11.47 15.46
N VAL A 493 -1.70 -12.48 16.30
CA VAL A 493 -1.10 -12.29 17.62
C VAL A 493 0.29 -11.66 17.52
N PHE A 494 1.18 -12.19 16.67
CA PHE A 494 2.51 -11.60 16.48
C PHE A 494 2.45 -10.14 16.00
N PHE A 495 1.57 -9.86 15.06
CA PHE A 495 1.33 -8.51 14.57
C PHE A 495 0.91 -7.56 15.70
N MET A 496 -0.04 -8.00 16.55
CA MET A 496 -0.57 -7.19 17.65
C MET A 496 0.41 -7.00 18.83
N LEU A 497 1.36 -7.93 19.02
CA LEU A 497 2.43 -7.77 20.00
C LEU A 497 3.40 -6.62 19.67
N GLY A 498 3.38 -6.16 18.41
CA GLY A 498 4.15 -5.02 17.90
C GLY A 498 5.66 -5.18 18.03
N ARG A 499 6.37 -4.08 17.80
CA ARG A 499 7.84 -3.97 17.86
C ARG A 499 8.23 -2.52 18.19
N GLU A 500 9.40 -2.29 18.76
CA GLU A 500 9.89 -0.93 19.02
C GLU A 500 10.56 -0.31 17.78
N ALA A 501 10.12 0.90 17.41
CA ALA A 501 10.76 1.68 16.36
C ALA A 501 11.90 2.54 16.94
N LYS A 502 13.15 2.15 16.63
CA LYS A 502 14.36 2.82 17.15
C LYS A 502 14.83 4.04 16.33
N ARG A 503 14.51 4.08 15.04
CA ARG A 503 15.00 5.10 14.11
C ARG A 503 13.96 6.21 13.88
N LYS A 504 14.43 7.46 13.85
CA LYS A 504 13.61 8.64 13.52
C LYS A 504 13.37 8.72 12.00
N SER A 505 14.44 8.71 11.21
CA SER A 505 14.42 8.71 9.75
C SER A 505 14.50 7.29 9.15
N GLU A 506 13.90 7.11 7.98
CA GLU A 506 14.03 5.87 7.21
C GLU A 506 15.33 5.88 6.41
N ARG A 507 15.90 4.68 6.25
CA ARG A 507 17.07 4.46 5.38
C ARG A 507 16.64 3.74 4.12
N ILE A 508 16.99 4.32 2.99
CA ILE A 508 16.65 3.83 1.66
C ILE A 508 17.94 3.34 1.02
N ARG A 509 17.93 2.14 0.44
CA ARG A 509 19.09 1.63 -0.28
C ARG A 509 19.32 2.51 -1.51
N ALA A 510 20.55 2.94 -1.69
CA ALA A 510 20.93 3.86 -2.76
C ALA A 510 22.39 3.58 -3.13
N GLU A 511 22.67 3.38 -4.41
CA GLU A 511 24.02 3.20 -4.94
C GLU A 511 24.34 4.43 -5.82
N VAL A 512 24.88 5.46 -5.19
CA VAL A 512 25.16 6.77 -5.79
C VAL A 512 26.64 7.10 -5.59
N PRO A 513 27.32 7.65 -6.62
CA PRO A 513 28.69 8.11 -6.49
C PRO A 513 28.87 9.15 -5.38
N VAL A 514 29.85 8.90 -4.51
CA VAL A 514 30.30 9.84 -3.49
C VAL A 514 31.76 10.21 -3.69
N ARG A 515 32.09 11.46 -3.38
CA ARG A 515 33.45 11.96 -3.31
C ARG A 515 33.71 12.51 -1.92
N ILE A 516 34.79 12.08 -1.30
CA ILE A 516 35.09 12.37 0.09
C ILE A 516 36.39 13.15 0.17
N ARG A 517 36.35 14.23 0.95
CA ARG A 517 37.52 15.03 1.29
C ARG A 517 37.67 14.97 2.81
N ALA A 518 38.80 14.43 3.26
CA ALA A 518 39.17 14.47 4.67
C ALA A 518 39.39 15.94 5.09
N GLY A 519 38.91 16.37 6.27
CA GLY A 519 39.09 17.74 6.76
C GLY A 519 37.96 18.73 6.42
N LYS A 520 37.80 19.77 7.25
CA LYS A 520 36.76 20.82 7.13
C LYS A 520 37.20 22.06 6.35
N THR A 521 38.48 22.25 6.09
CA THR A 521 39.08 23.45 5.48
C THR A 521 39.69 23.14 4.11
N GLU A 522 39.54 24.07 3.15
CA GLU A 522 40.21 24.01 1.85
C GLU A 522 41.71 24.25 2.01
N THR A 523 42.44 23.21 2.39
CA THR A 523 43.90 23.20 2.29
C THR A 523 44.31 22.45 1.04
N ALA A 524 45.01 23.13 0.13
CA ALA A 524 45.51 22.55 -1.12
C ALA A 524 46.38 21.31 -0.85
N GLY A 525 45.96 20.14 -1.37
CA GLY A 525 46.75 18.90 -1.31
C GLY A 525 46.03 17.64 -0.79
N MET A 526 44.78 17.72 -0.31
CA MET A 526 44.06 16.54 0.19
C MET A 526 43.51 15.64 -0.92
N LYS A 527 43.84 14.33 -0.84
CA LYS A 527 43.45 13.29 -1.79
C LYS A 527 41.93 13.04 -1.74
N GLU A 528 41.23 13.33 -2.84
CA GLU A 528 39.79 13.07 -2.99
C GLU A 528 39.54 11.57 -3.15
N MET A 529 38.86 10.96 -2.19
CA MET A 529 38.48 9.55 -2.24
C MET A 529 37.14 9.39 -2.97
N LYS A 530 37.00 8.34 -3.76
CA LYS A 530 35.75 8.02 -4.47
C LYS A 530 35.09 6.81 -3.83
N GLY A 531 33.78 6.72 -3.95
CA GLY A 531 33.01 5.60 -3.42
C GLY A 531 31.59 5.54 -3.95
N LEU A 532 30.81 4.60 -3.43
CA LEU A 532 29.39 4.44 -3.69
C LEU A 532 28.62 4.37 -2.38
N THR A 533 27.47 5.02 -2.30
CA THR A 533 26.55 4.81 -1.18
C THR A 533 26.04 3.37 -1.15
N VAL A 534 25.62 2.92 0.03
CA VAL A 534 24.89 1.67 0.27
C VAL A 534 23.46 2.00 0.64
N ASP A 535 23.28 2.91 1.60
CA ASP A 535 22.00 3.46 1.99
C ASP A 535 22.12 4.94 2.36
N VAL A 536 21.00 5.65 2.24
CA VAL A 536 20.86 7.08 2.52
C VAL A 536 19.62 7.33 3.37
N SER A 537 19.68 8.35 4.20
CA SER A 537 18.58 8.88 5.00
C SER A 537 18.78 10.38 5.18
N GLU A 538 17.75 11.07 5.66
CA GLU A 538 17.81 12.52 5.90
C GLU A 538 19.00 12.91 6.80
N GLU A 539 19.30 12.10 7.82
CA GLU A 539 20.31 12.38 8.86
C GLU A 539 21.56 11.47 8.77
N GLY A 540 21.64 10.56 7.78
CA GLY A 540 22.73 9.58 7.73
C GLY A 540 22.98 8.97 6.37
N ILE A 541 24.22 8.54 6.16
CA ILE A 541 24.71 7.91 4.93
C ILE A 541 25.54 6.68 5.27
N ALA A 542 25.43 5.63 4.47
CA ALA A 542 26.38 4.53 4.45
C ALA A 542 27.02 4.44 3.07
N PHE A 543 28.33 4.19 3.00
CA PHE A 543 29.07 4.12 1.73
C PHE A 543 30.26 3.17 1.79
N ARG A 544 30.74 2.76 0.61
CA ARG A 544 31.99 2.02 0.38
C ARG A 544 32.93 2.86 -0.47
N LEU A 545 34.24 2.75 -0.24
CA LEU A 545 35.27 3.42 -1.04
C LEU A 545 35.66 2.56 -2.26
N SER A 546 35.89 3.20 -3.41
CA SER A 546 36.38 2.57 -4.63
C SER A 546 37.88 2.27 -4.50
N GLY A 547 38.29 1.04 -4.83
CA GLY A 547 39.64 0.52 -4.60
C GLY A 547 39.73 -0.65 -3.62
N GLY A 548 38.60 -1.26 -3.23
CA GLY A 548 38.56 -2.43 -2.36
C GLY A 548 38.24 -3.77 -3.06
N GLU A 549 38.13 -3.81 -4.39
CA GLU A 549 37.72 -5.02 -5.13
C GLU A 549 38.87 -5.95 -5.53
N ASN A 550 40.13 -5.62 -5.27
CA ASN A 550 41.28 -6.53 -5.40
C ASN A 550 42.47 -5.97 -4.62
N VAL A 551 42.43 -6.06 -3.30
CA VAL A 551 43.56 -5.65 -2.46
C VAL A 551 43.98 -6.88 -1.67
N GLU A 552 45.09 -7.50 -2.09
CA GLU A 552 45.80 -8.49 -1.27
C GLU A 552 46.06 -7.88 0.11
N ALA A 553 46.07 -8.73 1.15
CA ALA A 553 46.07 -8.35 2.57
C ALA A 553 47.20 -7.39 3.00
N GLU A 554 48.17 -7.07 2.13
CA GLU A 554 49.30 -6.18 2.42
C GLU A 554 49.03 -4.69 2.08
N GLU A 555 48.12 -4.36 1.16
CA GLU A 555 47.80 -2.96 0.82
C GLU A 555 46.68 -2.34 1.70
N GLU A 556 46.01 -3.16 2.53
CA GLU A 556 44.96 -2.72 3.47
C GLU A 556 45.49 -1.77 4.57
N LYS A 557 46.82 -1.74 4.79
CA LYS A 557 47.49 -0.74 5.66
C LYS A 557 47.37 0.70 5.14
N HIS A 558 47.03 0.92 3.86
CA HIS A 558 46.98 2.23 3.21
C HIS A 558 45.57 2.70 2.81
N SER A 559 44.53 1.90 3.09
CA SER A 559 43.16 2.39 2.96
C SER A 559 42.86 3.33 4.15
N PRO A 560 42.39 4.57 3.92
CA PRO A 560 42.17 5.53 5.00
C PRO A 560 41.09 4.98 5.94
N ALA A 561 41.55 4.43 7.06
CA ALA A 561 40.68 4.00 8.14
C ALA A 561 40.22 5.26 8.87
N PHE A 562 39.09 5.83 8.43
CA PHE A 562 38.41 6.86 9.20
C PHE A 562 38.19 6.35 10.62
N LYS A 563 38.61 7.11 11.63
CA LYS A 563 38.39 6.78 13.03
C LYS A 563 36.97 7.20 13.44
N GLY A 564 36.37 6.51 14.40
CA GLY A 564 35.05 6.90 14.92
C GLY A 564 35.06 8.35 15.42
N GLY A 565 34.05 9.14 15.05
CA GLY A 565 33.96 10.57 15.37
C GLY A 565 34.74 11.50 14.43
N GLU A 566 35.45 10.97 13.43
CA GLU A 566 36.14 11.79 12.44
C GLU A 566 35.15 12.56 11.57
N LYS A 567 35.41 13.85 11.38
CA LYS A 567 34.58 14.76 10.58
C LYS A 567 35.19 15.00 9.21
N PHE A 568 34.40 14.87 8.17
CA PHE A 568 34.82 15.02 6.79
C PHE A 568 33.70 15.61 5.94
N ARG A 569 34.04 16.10 4.75
CA ARG A 569 33.04 16.52 3.77
C ARG A 569 32.79 15.42 2.77
N ILE A 570 31.51 15.17 2.50
CA ILE A 570 31.07 14.23 1.47
C ILE A 570 30.24 14.99 0.44
N ARG A 571 30.63 14.83 -0.83
CA ARG A 571 29.88 15.31 -1.98
C ARG A 571 29.19 14.13 -2.63
N VAL A 572 27.87 14.20 -2.73
CA VAL A 572 27.05 13.19 -3.40
C VAL A 572 26.63 13.74 -4.76
N LEU A 573 26.89 12.99 -5.83
CA LEU A 573 26.56 13.40 -7.20
C LEU A 573 25.70 12.34 -7.88
N THR A 574 24.60 12.80 -8.46
CA THR A 574 23.77 12.04 -9.39
C THR A 574 23.79 12.74 -10.75
N GLU A 575 23.09 12.20 -11.74
CA GLU A 575 22.92 12.84 -13.04
C GLU A 575 22.21 14.20 -12.93
N HIS A 576 21.30 14.36 -11.98
CA HIS A 576 20.40 15.54 -11.87
C HIS A 576 20.66 16.41 -10.65
N TYR A 577 21.30 15.86 -9.62
CA TYR A 577 21.42 16.50 -8.31
C TYR A 577 22.85 16.44 -7.77
N ARG A 578 23.22 17.49 -7.05
CA ARG A 578 24.49 17.58 -6.31
C ARG A 578 24.22 18.12 -4.92
N ALA A 579 24.77 17.46 -3.90
CA ALA A 579 24.71 17.93 -2.51
C ALA A 579 26.07 17.79 -1.83
N GLU A 580 26.48 18.82 -1.10
CA GLU A 580 27.63 18.82 -0.19
C GLU A 580 27.17 18.74 1.27
N LEU A 581 27.72 17.76 1.99
CA LEU A 581 27.31 17.43 3.36
C LEU A 581 28.54 17.41 4.28
N ASP A 582 28.38 17.99 5.47
CA ASP A 582 29.25 17.72 6.61
C ASP A 582 28.88 16.33 7.16
N ALA A 583 29.86 15.45 7.30
CA ALA A 583 29.68 14.08 7.77
C ALA A 583 30.52 13.79 9.01
N GLU A 584 29.98 12.98 9.93
CA GLU A 584 30.68 12.49 11.11
C GLU A 584 30.57 10.96 11.16
N LEU A 585 31.71 10.26 11.18
CA LEU A 585 31.72 8.80 11.17
C LEU A 585 31.12 8.24 12.47
N ALA A 586 30.03 7.50 12.35
CA ALA A 586 29.40 6.81 13.48
C ALA A 586 30.06 5.45 13.74
N TYR A 587 30.21 4.62 12.70
CA TYR A 587 30.92 3.34 12.78
C TYR A 587 31.34 2.85 11.40
N SER A 588 32.27 1.89 11.38
CA SER A 588 32.61 1.11 10.18
C SER A 588 32.45 -0.38 10.45
N LYS A 589 32.15 -1.15 9.40
CA LYS A 589 31.94 -2.59 9.49
C LYS A 589 32.47 -3.26 8.23
N GLN A 590 33.16 -4.38 8.39
CA GLN A 590 33.57 -5.23 7.28
C GLN A 590 32.44 -6.22 6.94
N ASP A 591 32.14 -6.36 5.66
CA ASP A 591 31.33 -7.45 5.11
C ASP A 591 32.07 -8.16 3.96
N GLU A 592 31.43 -9.14 3.35
CA GLU A 592 31.99 -9.91 2.22
C GLU A 592 32.34 -9.06 0.99
N LYS A 593 31.77 -7.85 0.88
CA LYS A 593 31.97 -6.91 -0.24
C LYS A 593 32.87 -5.72 0.14
N GLY A 594 33.53 -5.78 1.29
CA GLY A 594 34.45 -4.76 1.77
C GLY A 594 33.93 -3.95 2.97
N ARG A 595 34.60 -2.83 3.25
CA ARG A 595 34.28 -1.99 4.42
C ARG A 595 33.15 -1.00 4.12
N ILE A 596 32.09 -1.06 4.90
CA ILE A 596 31.02 -0.05 4.94
C ILE A 596 31.37 0.97 6.02
N TYR A 597 31.31 2.24 5.65
CA TYR A 597 31.40 3.38 6.55
C TYR A 597 30.00 3.98 6.72
N ALA A 598 29.54 4.10 7.97
CA ALA A 598 28.27 4.72 8.31
C ALA A 598 28.54 6.05 9.03
N ALA A 599 27.99 7.14 8.50
CA ALA A 599 28.16 8.48 9.04
C ALA A 599 26.81 9.17 9.24
N SER A 600 26.72 10.06 10.23
CA SER A 600 25.66 11.08 10.27
C SER A 600 26.01 12.18 9.27
N VAL A 601 25.00 12.81 8.66
CA VAL A 601 25.21 13.88 7.68
C VAL A 601 24.35 15.09 7.98
N MET A 602 24.86 16.26 7.64
CA MET A 602 24.15 17.52 7.67
C MET A 602 24.46 18.32 6.39
N PRO A 603 23.44 18.75 5.63
CA PRO A 603 23.67 19.60 4.46
C PRO A 603 24.32 20.93 4.84
N LEU A 604 25.25 21.42 4.01
CA LEU A 604 25.98 22.68 4.26
C LEU A 604 25.12 23.92 4.01
N THR A 605 24.30 23.89 2.96
CA THR A 605 23.43 25.00 2.56
C THR A 605 21.99 24.53 2.36
N GLU A 606 21.07 25.47 2.22
CA GLU A 606 19.68 25.18 1.84
C GLU A 606 19.58 24.53 0.45
N ALA A 607 20.42 24.95 -0.50
CA ALA A 607 20.47 24.31 -1.82
C ALA A 607 20.93 22.85 -1.72
N ASP A 608 21.94 22.57 -0.87
CA ASP A 608 22.39 21.20 -0.60
C ASP A 608 21.30 20.36 0.07
N LYS A 609 20.54 20.94 1.02
CA LYS A 609 19.42 20.26 1.68
C LYS A 609 18.33 19.89 0.68
N ARG A 610 17.96 20.81 -0.20
CA ARG A 610 16.95 20.60 -1.24
C ARG A 610 17.37 19.49 -2.21
N ASN A 611 18.61 19.53 -2.69
CA ASN A 611 19.17 18.49 -3.56
C ASN A 611 19.34 17.16 -2.84
N TRP A 612 19.74 17.15 -1.57
CA TRP A 612 19.91 15.92 -0.79
C TRP A 612 18.60 15.16 -0.66
N LEU A 613 17.48 15.86 -0.43
CA LEU A 613 16.16 15.24 -0.41
C LEU A 613 15.78 14.63 -1.77
N GLN A 614 16.13 15.28 -2.89
CA GLN A 614 15.90 14.71 -4.22
C GLN A 614 16.76 13.47 -4.44
N ILE A 615 18.04 13.51 -4.03
CA ILE A 615 18.91 12.33 -4.07
C ILE A 615 18.27 11.19 -3.27
N ILE A 616 17.64 11.45 -2.12
CA ILE A 616 16.97 10.40 -1.33
C ILE A 616 15.70 9.88 -2.02
N HIS A 617 14.82 10.77 -2.51
CA HIS A 617 13.43 10.42 -2.83
C HIS A 617 13.10 10.34 -4.32
N ASP A 618 13.83 11.01 -5.21
CA ASP A 618 13.60 10.95 -6.66
C ASP A 618 14.20 9.66 -7.27
N ARG A 619 13.63 8.53 -6.84
CA ARG A 619 14.06 7.19 -7.22
C ARG A 619 12.94 6.19 -6.96
N GLU A 620 13.12 5.00 -7.53
CA GLU A 620 12.37 3.85 -7.05
C GLU A 620 12.91 3.39 -5.69
N HIS A 621 12.01 3.24 -4.71
CA HIS A 621 12.40 2.85 -3.36
C HIS A 621 12.69 1.35 -3.26
N SER A 622 13.58 0.99 -2.33
CA SER A 622 14.19 -0.34 -2.23
C SER A 622 13.37 -1.40 -1.49
N LEU A 623 12.09 -1.14 -1.19
CA LEU A 623 11.24 -2.11 -0.52
C LEU A 623 10.89 -3.27 -1.48
N PRO A 624 10.66 -4.49 -0.95
CA PRO A 624 10.31 -5.62 -1.77
C PRO A 624 9.08 -5.35 -2.65
N ARG A 625 9.14 -5.76 -3.91
CA ARG A 625 8.02 -5.65 -4.86
C ARG A 625 7.27 -6.97 -5.03
N GLU A 626 7.94 -8.08 -4.75
CA GLU A 626 7.39 -9.42 -4.85
C GLU A 626 7.62 -10.16 -3.53
N LEU A 627 6.78 -11.16 -3.28
CA LEU A 627 6.95 -12.11 -2.19
C LEU A 627 8.15 -13.03 -2.46
N ASP A 628 8.93 -13.35 -1.42
CA ASP A 628 9.93 -14.42 -1.52
C ASP A 628 9.24 -15.78 -1.73
N PRO A 629 9.46 -16.46 -2.88
CA PRO A 629 8.81 -17.73 -3.17
C PRO A 629 9.30 -18.90 -2.30
N TRP A 630 10.46 -18.78 -1.65
CA TRP A 630 11.07 -19.85 -0.87
C TRP A 630 10.73 -19.80 0.61
N ARG A 631 10.12 -18.71 1.08
CA ARG A 631 9.84 -18.50 2.48
C ARG A 631 8.58 -19.23 2.94
N THR A 632 8.73 -20.16 3.87
CA THR A 632 7.62 -20.98 4.38
C THR A 632 6.96 -20.37 5.61
N VAL A 633 5.77 -20.89 5.97
CA VAL A 633 5.09 -20.54 7.22
C VAL A 633 5.97 -20.80 8.44
N TYR A 634 6.71 -21.91 8.41
CA TYR A 634 7.58 -22.31 9.51
C TYR A 634 8.75 -21.34 9.68
N ASP A 635 9.38 -20.92 8.59
CA ASP A 635 10.51 -19.97 8.61
C ASP A 635 10.07 -18.63 9.21
N ASP A 636 8.93 -18.12 8.75
CA ASP A 636 8.35 -16.86 9.22
C ASP A 636 8.00 -16.91 10.73
N VAL A 637 7.36 -17.99 11.18
CA VAL A 637 6.99 -18.19 12.60
C VAL A 637 8.24 -18.33 13.46
N ARG A 638 9.21 -19.15 13.03
CA ARG A 638 10.48 -19.35 13.73
C ARG A 638 11.25 -18.04 13.83
N GLN A 639 11.32 -17.26 12.75
CA GLN A 639 11.97 -15.96 12.72
C GLN A 639 11.30 -14.98 13.71
N ASN A 640 9.98 -14.91 13.70
CA ASN A 640 9.22 -14.07 14.63
C ASN A 640 9.53 -14.45 16.10
N ILE A 641 9.48 -15.75 16.43
CA ILE A 641 9.80 -16.22 17.79
C ILE A 641 11.24 -15.89 18.16
N PHE A 642 12.20 -16.19 17.27
CA PHE A 642 13.63 -16.00 17.52
C PHE A 642 14.00 -14.53 17.72
N LEU A 643 13.54 -13.63 16.83
CA LEU A 643 13.86 -12.20 16.90
C LEU A 643 13.20 -11.52 18.09
N ARG A 644 12.00 -11.97 18.49
CA ARG A 644 11.34 -11.49 19.71
C ARG A 644 12.03 -11.98 20.98
N ARG A 645 12.54 -13.23 21.00
CA ARG A 645 13.25 -13.80 22.16
C ARG A 645 14.66 -13.23 22.37
N LYS A 646 15.41 -12.97 21.30
CA LYS A 646 16.78 -12.43 21.41
C LYS A 646 16.85 -10.99 21.95
N GLY A 647 15.70 -10.35 22.17
CA GLY A 647 15.64 -8.92 22.39
C GLY A 647 16.00 -8.16 21.12
N GLU A 648 15.42 -6.98 20.94
CA GLU A 648 15.57 -6.16 19.73
C GLU A 648 16.98 -5.55 19.55
N GLY A 649 18.02 -6.15 20.15
CA GLY A 649 19.41 -5.68 20.20
C GLY A 649 20.28 -6.06 18.98
N VAL A 650 19.78 -6.86 18.03
CA VAL A 650 20.60 -7.33 16.89
C VAL A 650 20.71 -6.30 15.76
N TRP A 651 20.04 -5.14 15.84
CA TRP A 651 20.15 -4.05 14.86
C TRP A 651 21.37 -3.12 15.05
N LYS A 652 22.43 -3.61 15.72
CA LYS A 652 23.82 -3.17 15.45
C LYS A 652 24.39 -3.80 14.16
N ARG A 653 23.53 -4.22 13.22
CA ARG A 653 23.93 -4.90 11.97
C ARG A 653 23.84 -4.00 10.76
#